data_AF-A0A1H8Z8Z7-F1
#
_entry.id   AF-A0A1H8Z8Z7-F1
#
_cell.length_a   1.000
_cell.length_b   1.000
_cell.length_c   1.000
_cell.angle_alpha   90.00
_cell.angle_beta   90.00
_cell.angle_gamma   90.00
#
_symmetry.space_group_name_H-M   'P 1'
#
loop_
_entity.id
_entity.type
_entity.pdbx_description
1 polymer ?
#
loop_
_entity_poly.entity_id
_entity_poly.type
_entity_poly.pdbx_seq_one_letter_code
_entity_poly.pdbx_strand_id
1 'polypeptide(L)'
;MPKSKADIAAEAKQKEKQELIELIKNNDTKGFVDKIFQTMQDFALDPENDIRNTENVSYQKTQAASEVLKELTETDNPKNSKTTEVKDANKPFLKKVIREFNHHFVNAVISSGKARDEWERKIKNGEVPDTELIKDDPKTVKKVAHAIVLGQDPAGNAVMDAYRDLIVNLRHKTIDGIDSGEYLANDREKTRGIVCDKQRISYVKYKKYDHLFGDRNPSQSIGYKVSPRDPKEEGPLFTELPDYLVNIKNCKTEDDLEAYERRLFENKYKYDLHLKTVKSSIKTSKVLLKHLDNANKDGERLGIAPTEENKDARRALEAYTHLGTDFRYSAEYPSTDSIEPAVVSKATGDLAEYAPDFSKQATYLYYEHKKNGTLNTPTGKEATKKAIIAEDIQTLNEYIKYQNDKIFESGLNSTVVGNDMKNLAYLDKYRKSKGFFAAGKLENDSFTKSLDKLTDSISDSVINDCATTDCYDKLIFSVMDQKRIYQKMRSAEKQGDFNAYDKYTRKFTEIGNEIKDNIKVCKDFEEKYYEGRNISGKGVDRNVLLDNLSKTVSLKPGAPKPNYDSYMNLHSGAKAGATDDEKRKNISKVIAAYSLKKLGKPFSIKDIHKNAEQIEKIYLLDKDTASIYQNKDLESITKDIKSIIAAGEKQRLNLYGIKNDQQQQFIEDMKKLLKSMRSPNGRSKEYTHLYNTVKRASEMNEYTEGLPSKNRDDEFCQINLDVINAVQKYVKGKETVRRSTKGNEAFASSMDALSIVSKYTKQPGQEVNPIIADVVNEINTKRMDPELADLSKLENNYGATRANNVILDRKIEEHFKAPMKR
;
A
#
# COMPACT_ATOMS: atom_id res chain seq x y z
N MET A 1 -12.71 64.80 14.90
CA MET A 1 -11.68 64.17 14.06
C MET A 1 -11.78 62.66 14.23
N PRO A 2 -11.69 61.84 13.18
CA PRO A 2 -11.60 60.39 13.32
C PRO A 2 -10.32 60.02 14.10
N LYS A 3 -10.42 59.07 15.04
CA LYS A 3 -9.27 58.58 15.83
C LYS A 3 -8.25 57.90 14.91
N SER A 4 -6.96 58.01 15.23
CA SER A 4 -5.93 57.27 14.48
C SER A 4 -6.04 55.76 14.76
N LYS A 5 -5.49 54.91 13.87
CA LYS A 5 -5.43 53.46 14.10
C LYS A 5 -4.69 53.12 15.40
N ALA A 6 -3.61 53.84 15.69
CA ALA A 6 -2.85 53.72 16.94
C ALA A 6 -3.70 54.05 18.18
N ASP A 7 -4.49 55.12 18.14
CA ASP A 7 -5.38 55.49 19.26
C ASP A 7 -6.45 54.41 19.51
N ILE A 8 -7.03 53.86 18.43
CA ILE A 8 -8.03 52.79 18.52
C ILE A 8 -7.41 51.52 19.13
N ALA A 9 -6.20 51.15 18.70
CA ALA A 9 -5.50 49.97 19.22
C ALA A 9 -5.09 50.15 20.69
N ALA A 10 -4.64 51.35 21.08
CA ALA A 10 -4.32 51.67 22.47
C ALA A 10 -5.55 51.65 23.38
N GLU A 11 -6.68 52.18 22.93
CA GLU A 11 -7.96 52.11 23.66
C GLU A 11 -8.44 50.66 23.82
N ALA A 12 -8.32 49.85 22.77
CA ALA A 12 -8.66 48.44 22.82
C ALA A 12 -7.78 47.66 23.82
N LYS A 13 -6.47 47.94 23.86
CA LYS A 13 -5.54 47.39 24.86
C LYS A 13 -6.00 47.71 26.28
N GLN A 14 -6.28 48.98 26.54
CA GLN A 14 -6.63 49.45 27.87
C GLN A 14 -7.97 48.85 28.33
N LYS A 15 -8.96 48.78 27.43
CA LYS A 15 -10.25 48.15 27.69
C LYS A 15 -10.09 46.66 28.01
N GLU A 16 -9.33 45.93 27.20
CA GLU A 16 -9.06 44.50 27.40
C GLU A 16 -8.39 44.23 28.76
N LYS A 17 -7.39 45.04 29.11
CA LYS A 17 -6.72 44.99 30.42
C LYS A 17 -7.68 45.22 31.58
N GLN A 18 -8.54 46.24 31.47
CA GLN A 18 -9.54 46.55 32.50
C GLN A 18 -10.56 45.42 32.69
N GLU A 19 -11.04 44.83 31.60
CA GLU A 19 -11.97 43.69 31.66
C GLU A 19 -11.34 42.48 32.37
N LEU A 20 -10.09 42.15 32.04
CA LEU A 20 -9.36 41.05 32.70
C LEU A 20 -9.12 41.32 34.20
N ILE A 21 -8.76 42.55 34.57
CA ILE A 21 -8.59 42.94 35.99
C ILE A 21 -9.91 42.83 36.75
N GLU A 22 -11.02 43.23 36.13
CA GLU A 22 -12.34 43.15 36.75
C GLU A 22 -12.75 41.69 37.02
N LEU A 23 -12.43 40.77 36.11
CA LEU A 23 -12.64 39.33 36.32
C LEU A 23 -11.80 38.78 37.48
N ILE A 24 -10.57 39.26 37.66
CA ILE A 24 -9.73 38.92 38.82
C ILE A 24 -10.38 39.42 40.12
N LYS A 25 -10.84 40.68 40.17
CA LYS A 25 -11.50 41.26 41.35
C LYS A 25 -12.77 40.51 41.75
N ASN A 26 -13.54 40.07 40.76
CA ASN A 26 -14.76 39.28 40.96
C ASN A 26 -14.47 37.79 41.25
N ASN A 27 -13.20 37.39 41.29
CA ASN A 27 -12.76 36.00 41.45
C ASN A 27 -13.42 35.05 40.42
N ASP A 28 -13.69 35.56 39.21
CA ASP A 28 -14.24 34.82 38.07
C ASP A 28 -13.11 34.22 37.22
N THR A 29 -12.62 33.07 37.67
CA THR A 29 -11.48 32.39 37.04
C THR A 29 -11.83 31.83 35.66
N LYS A 30 -13.08 31.39 35.48
CA LYS A 30 -13.53 30.85 34.20
C LYS A 30 -13.66 31.97 33.17
N GLY A 31 -14.33 33.07 33.53
CA GLY A 31 -14.45 34.23 32.66
C GLY A 31 -13.08 34.81 32.27
N PHE A 32 -12.14 34.87 33.21
CA PHE A 32 -10.75 35.29 32.93
C PHE A 32 -10.07 34.42 31.88
N VAL A 33 -10.13 33.11 32.02
CA VAL A 33 -9.50 32.15 31.11
C VAL A 33 -10.20 32.13 29.74
N ASP A 34 -11.53 32.13 29.71
CA ASP A 34 -12.33 32.21 28.48
C ASP A 34 -12.01 33.49 27.69
N LYS A 35 -11.83 34.62 28.38
CA LYS A 35 -11.46 35.90 27.78
C LYS A 35 -10.07 35.86 27.15
N ILE A 36 -9.07 35.26 27.82
CA ILE A 36 -7.72 35.09 27.24
C ILE A 36 -7.79 34.23 25.97
N PHE A 37 -8.52 33.11 26.00
CA PHE A 37 -8.65 32.26 24.81
C PHE A 37 -9.38 32.98 23.67
N GLN A 38 -10.44 33.72 23.97
CA GLN A 38 -11.12 34.54 22.96
C GLN A 38 -10.17 35.57 22.34
N THR A 39 -9.35 36.22 23.15
CA THR A 39 -8.38 37.22 22.67
C THR A 39 -7.29 36.59 21.78
N MET A 40 -6.80 35.40 22.13
CA MET A 40 -5.88 34.65 21.26
C MET A 40 -6.57 34.13 19.98
N GLN A 41 -7.84 33.77 20.05
CA GLN A 41 -8.62 33.33 18.90
C GLN A 41 -8.90 34.48 17.93
N ASP A 42 -9.29 35.65 18.45
CA ASP A 42 -9.48 36.88 17.66
C ASP A 42 -8.18 37.24 16.93
N PHE A 43 -7.03 37.13 17.62
CA PHE A 43 -5.72 37.34 17.03
C PHE A 43 -5.40 36.32 15.92
N ALA A 44 -5.67 35.04 16.14
CA ALA A 44 -5.43 33.99 15.15
C ALA A 44 -6.31 34.12 13.89
N LEU A 45 -7.50 34.74 14.02
CA LEU A 45 -8.45 34.94 12.94
C LEU A 45 -8.33 36.30 12.23
N ASP A 46 -7.52 37.21 12.77
CA ASP A 46 -7.34 38.55 12.20
C ASP A 46 -6.46 38.50 10.93
N PRO A 47 -7.00 38.84 9.74
CA PRO A 47 -6.25 38.80 8.49
C PRO A 47 -5.17 39.88 8.40
N GLU A 48 -5.23 40.94 9.22
CA GLU A 48 -4.20 41.98 9.31
C GLU A 48 -3.13 41.67 10.37
N ASN A 49 -3.15 40.46 10.94
CA ASN A 49 -2.20 40.06 11.96
C ASN A 49 -0.79 39.89 11.38
N ASP A 50 0.06 40.90 11.61
CA ASP A 50 1.51 40.80 11.55
C ASP A 50 2.05 41.20 12.94
N ILE A 51 2.89 40.36 13.55
CA ILE A 51 3.52 40.63 14.85
C ILE A 51 4.35 41.93 14.81
N ARG A 52 4.75 42.39 13.62
CA ARG A 52 5.44 43.67 13.40
C ARG A 52 4.50 44.86 13.30
N ASN A 53 3.20 44.64 13.13
CA ASN A 53 2.20 45.69 13.07
C ASN A 53 1.66 46.00 14.46
N THR A 54 2.37 46.86 15.19
CA THR A 54 1.98 47.32 16.53
C THR A 54 0.69 48.13 16.57
N GLU A 55 0.15 48.55 15.43
CA GLU A 55 -1.13 49.27 15.36
C GLU A 55 -2.33 48.31 15.20
N ASN A 56 -2.09 47.00 15.11
CA ASN A 56 -3.16 46.02 15.03
C ASN A 56 -3.88 45.86 16.39
N VAL A 57 -5.21 45.95 16.35
CA VAL A 57 -6.08 45.88 17.54
C VAL A 57 -6.01 44.53 18.24
N SER A 58 -6.05 43.42 17.51
CA SER A 58 -6.03 42.07 18.09
C SER A 58 -4.67 41.80 18.74
N TYR A 59 -3.57 42.23 18.12
CA TYR A 59 -2.23 42.16 18.71
C TYR A 59 -2.16 42.92 20.03
N GLN A 60 -2.66 44.16 20.08
CA GLN A 60 -2.65 44.95 21.31
C GLN A 60 -3.49 44.32 22.43
N LYS A 61 -4.61 43.66 22.11
CA LYS A 61 -5.37 42.88 23.09
C LYS A 61 -4.55 41.68 23.64
N THR A 62 -3.82 40.96 22.80
CA THR A 62 -2.93 39.87 23.28
C THR A 62 -1.83 40.38 24.21
N GLN A 63 -1.28 41.57 23.93
CA GLN A 63 -0.33 42.25 24.82
C GLN A 63 -0.96 42.59 26.17
N ALA A 64 -2.19 43.10 26.20
CA ALA A 64 -2.92 43.32 27.45
C ALA A 64 -3.11 42.02 28.26
N ALA A 65 -3.50 40.93 27.60
CA ALA A 65 -3.64 39.63 28.26
C ALA A 65 -2.31 39.13 28.86
N SER A 66 -1.21 39.27 28.12
CA SER A 66 0.13 38.90 28.57
C SER A 66 0.60 39.75 29.76
N GLU A 67 0.34 41.06 29.75
CA GLU A 67 0.61 41.95 30.88
C GLU A 67 -0.14 41.54 32.15
N VAL A 68 -1.43 41.24 32.03
CA VAL A 68 -2.23 40.82 33.19
C VAL A 68 -1.79 39.44 33.71
N LEU A 69 -1.42 38.51 32.84
CA LEU A 69 -0.81 37.23 33.26
C LEU A 69 0.52 37.44 33.99
N LYS A 70 1.34 38.41 33.56
CA LYS A 70 2.57 38.77 34.23
C LYS A 70 2.31 39.37 35.62
N GLU A 71 1.32 40.26 35.74
CA GLU A 71 0.87 40.83 37.03
C GLU A 71 0.32 39.73 37.96
N LEU A 72 -0.49 38.79 37.44
CA LEU A 72 -1.03 37.69 38.23
C LEU A 72 0.07 36.72 38.72
N THR A 73 1.14 36.56 37.96
CA THR A 73 2.27 35.68 38.30
C THR A 73 3.43 36.44 38.97
N GLU A 74 3.24 37.68 39.39
CA GLU A 74 4.29 38.47 40.04
C GLU A 74 4.82 37.79 41.32
N THR A 75 6.05 38.11 41.72
CA THR A 75 6.75 37.45 42.85
C THR A 75 7.21 38.46 43.90
N ASP A 76 7.26 38.08 45.18
CA ASP A 76 7.59 38.99 46.29
C ASP A 76 9.09 39.38 46.37
N ASN A 77 9.98 38.70 45.64
CA ASN A 77 11.42 38.98 45.69
C ASN A 77 12.15 38.71 44.37
N PRO A 78 12.43 39.73 43.53
CA PRO A 78 13.10 39.53 42.24
C PRO A 78 14.64 39.44 42.30
N LYS A 79 15.27 39.44 43.49
CA LYS A 79 16.75 39.54 43.61
C LYS A 79 17.38 38.26 44.20
N ASN A 80 18.13 37.55 43.34
CA ASN A 80 19.16 36.53 43.63
C ASN A 80 18.76 35.06 43.93
N SER A 81 17.52 34.60 43.75
CA SER A 81 17.19 33.17 43.79
C SER A 81 16.99 32.56 42.39
N LYS A 82 17.36 31.27 42.22
CA LYS A 82 17.12 30.51 40.97
C LYS A 82 15.62 30.32 40.66
N THR A 83 14.77 30.43 41.68
CA THR A 83 13.31 30.41 41.58
C THR A 83 12.70 31.42 42.53
N THR A 84 11.64 32.11 42.14
CA THR A 84 10.96 33.13 42.96
C THR A 84 9.51 32.72 43.28
N GLU A 85 9.08 32.89 44.52
CA GLU A 85 7.73 32.53 44.96
C GLU A 85 6.72 33.57 44.46
N VAL A 86 5.60 33.10 43.87
CA VAL A 86 4.49 33.96 43.47
C VAL A 86 3.90 34.67 44.69
N LYS A 87 3.50 35.94 44.55
CA LYS A 87 2.90 36.74 45.64
C LYS A 87 1.75 35.98 46.31
N ASP A 88 1.75 35.94 47.65
CA ASP A 88 0.73 35.22 48.43
C ASP A 88 -0.71 35.62 48.06
N ALA A 89 -0.94 36.91 47.80
CA ALA A 89 -2.25 37.44 47.41
C ALA A 89 -2.77 36.86 46.08
N ASN A 90 -1.89 36.46 45.17
CA ASN A 90 -2.26 35.97 43.84
C ASN A 90 -2.45 34.45 43.80
N LYS A 91 -1.79 33.69 44.70
CA LYS A 91 -1.79 32.21 44.67
C LYS A 91 -3.19 31.59 44.62
N PRO A 92 -4.19 32.00 45.44
CA PRO A 92 -5.49 31.35 45.44
C PRO A 92 -6.21 31.45 44.09
N PHE A 93 -6.14 32.62 43.44
CA PHE A 93 -6.73 32.84 42.12
C PHE A 93 -5.91 32.12 41.03
N LEU A 94 -4.57 32.25 41.07
CA LEU A 94 -3.67 31.62 40.09
C LEU A 94 -3.81 30.09 40.05
N LYS A 95 -3.95 29.41 41.20
CA LYS A 95 -4.16 27.96 41.24
C LYS A 95 -5.45 27.54 40.54
N LYS A 96 -6.52 28.33 40.69
CA LYS A 96 -7.79 28.09 39.98
C LYS A 96 -7.64 28.39 38.48
N VAL A 97 -6.93 29.45 38.11
CA VAL A 97 -6.59 29.76 36.71
C VAL A 97 -5.81 28.61 36.07
N ILE A 98 -4.76 28.08 36.71
CA ILE A 98 -4.01 26.92 36.20
C ILE A 98 -4.93 25.71 35.94
N ARG A 99 -5.85 25.44 36.87
CA ARG A 99 -6.83 24.35 36.71
C ARG A 99 -7.74 24.57 35.51
N GLU A 100 -8.28 25.77 35.34
CA GLU A 100 -9.12 26.10 34.18
C GLU A 100 -8.32 26.03 32.86
N PHE A 101 -7.10 26.58 32.82
CA PHE A 101 -6.21 26.44 31.66
C PHE A 101 -5.94 24.97 31.32
N ASN A 102 -5.64 24.12 32.31
CA ASN A 102 -5.47 22.68 32.12
C ASN A 102 -6.75 22.01 31.62
N HIS A 103 -7.92 22.43 32.11
CA HIS A 103 -9.21 21.90 31.68
C HIS A 103 -9.46 22.19 30.20
N HIS A 104 -9.26 23.44 29.78
CA HIS A 104 -9.38 23.85 28.38
C HIS A 104 -8.33 23.18 27.49
N PHE A 105 -7.08 23.11 27.93
CA PHE A 105 -6.00 22.43 27.20
C PHE A 105 -6.34 20.96 26.95
N VAL A 106 -6.71 20.21 28.00
CA VAL A 106 -7.06 18.79 27.88
C VAL A 106 -8.29 18.58 26.98
N ASN A 107 -9.31 19.44 27.11
CA ASN A 107 -10.50 19.38 26.24
C ASN A 107 -10.15 19.68 24.78
N ALA A 108 -9.31 20.68 24.52
CA ALA A 108 -8.85 21.01 23.17
C ALA A 108 -8.04 19.86 22.55
N VAL A 109 -7.11 19.27 23.29
CA VAL A 109 -6.37 18.06 22.88
C VAL A 109 -7.32 16.94 22.44
N ILE A 110 -8.36 16.66 23.25
CA ILE A 110 -9.33 15.60 22.93
C ILE A 110 -10.21 15.99 21.75
N SER A 111 -10.68 17.24 21.69
CA SER A 111 -11.53 17.76 20.62
C SER A 111 -10.82 17.70 19.27
N SER A 112 -9.62 18.29 19.15
CA SER A 112 -8.80 18.23 17.94
C SER A 112 -8.42 16.79 17.60
N GLY A 113 -8.18 15.95 18.61
CA GLY A 113 -7.95 14.51 18.43
C GLY A 113 -9.13 13.77 17.78
N LYS A 114 -10.36 14.01 18.26
CA LYS A 114 -11.59 13.45 17.69
C LYS A 114 -11.86 13.99 16.28
N ALA A 115 -11.66 15.29 16.07
CA ALA A 115 -11.78 15.91 14.75
C ALA A 115 -10.80 15.28 13.74
N ARG A 116 -9.56 15.01 14.15
CA ARG A 116 -8.58 14.30 13.30
C ARG A 116 -9.04 12.89 12.96
N ASP A 117 -9.50 12.12 13.94
CA ASP A 117 -10.03 10.76 13.69
C ASP A 117 -11.23 10.80 12.72
N GLU A 118 -12.10 11.82 12.82
CA GLU A 118 -13.23 12.02 11.90
C GLU A 118 -12.75 12.36 10.49
N TRP A 119 -11.81 13.30 10.33
CA TRP A 119 -11.25 13.64 9.02
C TRP A 119 -10.50 12.46 8.39
N GLU A 120 -9.74 11.69 9.18
CA GLU A 120 -9.11 10.45 8.71
C GLU A 120 -10.17 9.48 8.15
N ARG A 121 -11.32 9.34 8.81
CA ARG A 121 -12.44 8.50 8.36
C ARG A 121 -13.04 9.04 7.06
N LYS A 122 -13.37 10.34 7.00
CA LYS A 122 -13.94 10.98 5.81
C LYS A 122 -13.03 10.79 4.60
N ILE A 123 -11.72 11.01 4.75
CA ILE A 123 -10.74 10.82 3.66
C ILE A 123 -10.68 9.35 3.22
N LYS A 124 -10.57 8.39 4.15
CA LYS A 124 -10.54 6.94 3.83
C LYS A 124 -11.78 6.50 3.07
N ASN A 125 -12.93 7.09 3.39
CA ASN A 125 -14.20 6.81 2.74
C ASN A 125 -14.35 7.52 1.37
N GLY A 126 -13.43 8.42 1.01
CA GLY A 126 -13.54 9.24 -0.20
C GLY A 126 -14.60 10.34 -0.11
N GLU A 127 -14.98 10.75 1.10
CA GLU A 127 -15.95 11.81 1.37
C GLU A 127 -15.34 13.22 1.26
N VAL A 128 -14.01 13.32 1.10
CA VAL A 128 -13.28 14.59 0.99
C VAL A 128 -12.77 14.75 -0.44
N PRO A 129 -13.25 15.76 -1.19
CA PRO A 129 -12.76 16.04 -2.54
C PRO A 129 -11.24 16.21 -2.59
N ASP A 130 -10.63 15.85 -3.72
CA ASP A 130 -9.19 15.98 -3.98
C ASP A 130 -8.27 15.09 -3.11
N THR A 131 -8.85 14.14 -2.37
CA THR A 131 -8.12 13.15 -1.58
C THR A 131 -8.28 11.71 -2.11
N GLU A 132 -8.91 11.53 -3.27
CA GLU A 132 -9.31 10.22 -3.81
C GLU A 132 -8.10 9.31 -4.08
N LEU A 133 -6.96 9.89 -4.46
CA LEU A 133 -5.73 9.15 -4.77
C LEU A 133 -4.97 8.72 -3.50
N ILE A 134 -5.19 9.40 -2.37
CA ILE A 134 -4.46 9.17 -1.12
C ILE A 134 -5.25 8.38 -0.07
N LYS A 135 -6.54 8.10 -0.30
CA LYS A 135 -7.42 7.47 0.70
C LYS A 135 -6.93 6.13 1.26
N ASP A 136 -6.13 5.38 0.50
CA ASP A 136 -5.54 4.10 0.91
C ASP A 136 -4.09 4.22 1.44
N ASP A 137 -3.56 5.43 1.63
CA ASP A 137 -2.25 5.68 2.25
C ASP A 137 -2.44 6.22 3.68
N PRO A 138 -2.40 5.37 4.71
CA PRO A 138 -2.67 5.77 6.09
C PRO A 138 -1.75 6.88 6.61
N LYS A 139 -0.51 6.97 6.13
CA LYS A 139 0.46 7.99 6.58
C LYS A 139 0.09 9.35 5.99
N THR A 140 -0.21 9.37 4.70
CA THR A 140 -0.62 10.58 3.96
C THR A 140 -1.99 11.07 4.45
N VAL A 141 -2.96 10.17 4.64
CA VAL A 141 -4.27 10.49 5.23
C VAL A 141 -4.15 11.16 6.61
N LYS A 142 -3.33 10.61 7.50
CA LYS A 142 -3.09 11.19 8.84
C LYS A 142 -2.54 12.62 8.76
N LYS A 143 -1.60 12.86 7.85
CA LYS A 143 -1.01 14.19 7.65
C LYS A 143 -2.01 15.19 7.10
N VAL A 144 -2.84 14.79 6.13
CA VAL A 144 -3.90 15.66 5.60
C VAL A 144 -4.96 15.95 6.66
N ALA A 145 -5.44 14.94 7.38
CA ALA A 145 -6.39 15.14 8.48
C ALA A 145 -5.84 16.08 9.57
N HIS A 146 -4.55 15.94 9.89
CA HIS A 146 -3.87 16.85 10.80
C HIS A 146 -3.82 18.29 10.26
N ALA A 147 -3.42 18.48 9.00
CA ALA A 147 -3.41 19.80 8.35
C ALA A 147 -4.82 20.43 8.29
N ILE A 148 -5.87 19.64 8.01
CA ILE A 148 -7.26 20.12 8.01
C ILE A 148 -7.64 20.63 9.40
N VAL A 149 -7.37 19.86 10.44
CA VAL A 149 -7.67 20.29 11.81
C VAL A 149 -6.87 21.53 12.19
N LEU A 150 -5.58 21.63 11.83
CA LEU A 150 -4.82 22.86 12.09
C LEU A 150 -5.40 24.10 11.38
N GLY A 151 -5.88 23.94 10.14
CA GLY A 151 -6.47 25.02 9.37
C GLY A 151 -7.90 25.39 9.76
N GLN A 152 -8.66 24.47 10.36
CA GLN A 152 -10.07 24.65 10.71
C GLN A 152 -10.34 24.77 12.22
N ASP A 153 -9.33 24.62 13.08
CA ASP A 153 -9.45 24.72 14.55
C ASP A 153 -8.66 25.91 15.12
N PRO A 154 -9.08 27.16 14.81
CA PRO A 154 -8.44 28.37 15.33
C PRO A 154 -8.54 28.43 16.87
N ALA A 155 -9.61 27.90 17.45
CA ALA A 155 -9.80 27.83 18.90
C ALA A 155 -8.74 26.92 19.56
N GLY A 156 -8.44 25.76 18.97
CA GLY A 156 -7.35 24.91 19.43
C GLY A 156 -6.00 25.65 19.40
N ASN A 157 -5.70 26.39 18.32
CA ASN A 157 -4.45 27.16 18.20
C ASN A 157 -4.37 28.22 19.32
N ALA A 158 -5.45 28.97 19.53
CA ALA A 158 -5.58 29.94 20.60
C ALA A 158 -5.33 29.34 22.00
N VAL A 159 -5.88 28.14 22.27
CA VAL A 159 -5.62 27.42 23.53
C VAL A 159 -4.14 27.09 23.69
N MET A 160 -3.47 26.64 22.64
CA MET A 160 -2.03 26.33 22.70
C MET A 160 -1.18 27.56 22.97
N ASP A 161 -1.46 28.68 22.31
CA ASP A 161 -0.66 29.89 22.45
C ASP A 161 -0.90 30.56 23.80
N ALA A 162 -2.15 30.64 24.26
CA ALA A 162 -2.46 31.09 25.62
C ALA A 162 -1.80 30.20 26.69
N TYR A 163 -1.77 28.87 26.49
CA TYR A 163 -1.12 27.95 27.41
C TYR A 163 0.41 28.11 27.41
N ARG A 164 1.02 28.38 26.26
CA ARG A 164 2.45 28.72 26.16
C ARG A 164 2.75 30.03 26.89
N ASP A 165 1.93 31.05 26.72
CA ASP A 165 2.08 32.34 27.40
C ASP A 165 1.99 32.20 28.92
N LEU A 166 1.07 31.36 29.42
CA LEU A 166 1.01 31.02 30.84
C LEU A 166 2.31 30.36 31.31
N ILE A 167 2.82 29.35 30.57
CA ILE A 167 4.07 28.65 30.91
C ILE A 167 5.26 29.62 30.92
N VAL A 168 5.36 30.50 29.93
CA VAL A 168 6.43 31.52 29.86
C VAL A 168 6.38 32.43 31.08
N ASN A 169 5.18 32.89 31.47
CA ASN A 169 5.00 33.73 32.65
C ASN A 169 5.23 32.98 33.96
N LEU A 170 5.09 31.66 34.01
CA LEU A 170 5.35 30.85 35.19
C LEU A 170 6.81 30.40 35.32
N ARG A 171 7.61 30.48 34.26
CA ARG A 171 8.99 29.96 34.23
C ARG A 171 9.85 30.54 35.37
N HIS A 172 10.61 29.66 36.04
CA HIS A 172 11.47 29.99 37.19
C HIS A 172 10.72 30.53 38.41
N LYS A 173 9.45 30.16 38.59
CA LYS A 173 8.65 30.53 39.75
C LYS A 173 8.25 29.32 40.57
N THR A 174 7.88 29.53 41.82
CA THR A 174 7.31 28.51 42.70
C THR A 174 5.92 28.90 43.19
N ILE A 175 5.09 27.89 43.44
CA ILE A 175 3.75 28.00 44.02
C ILE A 175 3.69 27.07 45.23
N ASP A 176 3.60 27.64 46.42
CA ASP A 176 3.74 26.93 47.70
C ASP A 176 5.08 26.18 47.80
N GLY A 177 6.16 26.75 47.26
CA GLY A 177 7.48 26.12 47.23
C GLY A 177 7.64 24.97 46.22
N ILE A 178 6.61 24.64 45.44
CA ILE A 178 6.69 23.68 44.33
C ILE A 178 7.05 24.44 43.05
N ASP A 179 7.99 23.92 42.25
CA ASP A 179 8.29 24.48 40.92
C ASP A 179 6.99 24.62 40.11
N SER A 180 6.75 25.79 39.51
CA SER A 180 5.50 26.07 38.81
C SER A 180 5.27 25.13 37.62
N GLY A 181 6.33 24.64 36.99
CA GLY A 181 6.28 23.64 35.92
C GLY A 181 5.85 22.28 36.46
N GLU A 182 6.39 21.87 37.60
CA GLU A 182 5.95 20.65 38.31
C GLU A 182 4.48 20.77 38.76
N TYR A 183 4.09 21.91 39.34
CA TYR A 183 2.72 22.16 39.77
C TYR A 183 1.74 22.06 38.60
N LEU A 184 2.06 22.71 37.47
CA LEU A 184 1.26 22.72 36.25
C LEU A 184 1.15 21.31 35.64
N ALA A 185 2.24 20.55 35.62
CA ALA A 185 2.25 19.15 35.16
C ALA A 185 1.38 18.24 36.04
N ASN A 186 1.48 18.36 37.37
CA ASN A 186 0.71 17.59 38.33
C ASN A 186 -0.80 17.90 38.25
N ASP A 187 -1.17 19.17 38.12
CA ASP A 187 -2.58 19.55 37.95
C ASP A 187 -3.12 19.11 36.57
N ARG A 188 -2.30 19.18 35.51
CA ARG A 188 -2.67 18.65 34.18
C ARG A 188 -2.90 17.15 34.22
N GLU A 189 -2.08 16.39 34.95
CA GLU A 189 -2.23 14.95 35.13
C GLU A 189 -3.59 14.59 35.77
N LYS A 190 -3.94 15.29 36.85
CA LYS A 190 -5.23 15.15 37.55
C LYS A 190 -6.41 15.51 36.65
N THR A 191 -6.33 16.68 36.01
CA THR A 191 -7.37 17.17 35.10
C THR A 191 -7.56 16.23 33.92
N ARG A 192 -6.47 15.71 33.35
CA ARG A 192 -6.52 14.70 32.29
C ARG A 192 -7.27 13.45 32.73
N GLY A 193 -6.98 12.90 33.92
CA GLY A 193 -7.71 11.73 34.45
C GLY A 193 -9.22 11.96 34.47
N ILE A 194 -9.65 13.07 35.08
CA ILE A 194 -11.07 13.44 35.20
C ILE A 194 -11.74 13.59 33.84
N VAL A 195 -11.12 14.34 32.92
CA VAL A 195 -11.71 14.63 31.60
C VAL A 195 -11.70 13.38 30.71
N CYS A 196 -10.63 12.57 30.74
CA CYS A 196 -10.54 11.33 29.96
C CYS A 196 -11.61 10.33 30.39
N ASP A 197 -11.83 10.16 31.69
CA ASP A 197 -12.87 9.28 32.24
C ASP A 197 -14.26 9.77 31.80
N LYS A 198 -14.53 11.07 31.95
CA LYS A 198 -15.79 11.70 31.52
C LYS A 198 -16.04 11.52 30.02
N GLN A 199 -15.01 11.64 29.19
CA GLN A 199 -15.13 11.53 27.74
C GLN A 199 -14.88 10.12 27.18
N ARG A 200 -14.66 9.12 28.05
CA ARG A 200 -14.35 7.73 27.69
C ARG A 200 -13.15 7.60 26.73
N ILE A 201 -12.08 8.34 26.99
CA ILE A 201 -10.83 8.31 26.22
C ILE A 201 -9.77 7.57 27.03
N SER A 202 -9.17 6.52 26.46
CA SER A 202 -8.07 5.82 27.12
C SER A 202 -6.81 6.68 27.20
N TYR A 203 -5.97 6.43 28.20
CA TYR A 203 -4.71 7.14 28.39
C TYR A 203 -3.79 7.07 27.15
N VAL A 204 -3.69 5.89 26.53
CA VAL A 204 -2.90 5.67 25.30
C VAL A 204 -3.42 6.54 24.16
N LYS A 205 -4.75 6.65 24.01
CA LYS A 205 -5.36 7.48 22.97
C LYS A 205 -5.15 8.97 23.23
N TYR A 206 -5.28 9.42 24.48
CA TYR A 206 -4.98 10.79 24.86
C TYR A 206 -3.52 11.17 24.55
N LYS A 207 -2.54 10.32 24.92
CA LYS A 207 -1.12 10.57 24.61
C LYS A 207 -0.87 10.79 23.11
N LYS A 208 -1.53 10.00 22.25
CA LYS A 208 -1.48 10.20 20.79
C LYS A 208 -2.05 11.56 20.41
N TYR A 209 -3.18 11.95 20.98
CA TYR A 209 -3.80 13.24 20.71
C TYR A 209 -2.96 14.42 21.17
N ASP A 210 -2.38 14.34 22.37
CA ASP A 210 -1.53 15.37 22.98
C ASP A 210 -0.27 15.60 22.14
N HIS A 211 0.43 14.52 21.77
CA HIS A 211 1.59 14.60 20.88
C HIS A 211 1.28 15.32 19.56
N LEU A 212 0.18 14.95 18.91
CA LEU A 212 -0.26 15.57 17.65
C LEU A 212 -0.88 16.97 17.84
N PHE A 213 -1.27 17.35 19.04
CA PHE A 213 -1.78 18.70 19.33
C PHE A 213 -0.63 19.68 19.56
N GLY A 214 0.47 19.20 20.16
CA GLY A 214 1.72 19.96 20.30
C GLY A 214 2.45 20.20 18.97
N ASP A 215 2.31 19.29 18.00
CA ASP A 215 2.80 19.49 16.64
C ASP A 215 1.88 20.47 15.89
N ARG A 216 2.30 21.74 15.84
CA ARG A 216 1.56 22.82 15.18
C ARG A 216 2.22 23.25 13.88
N ASN A 217 3.12 22.46 13.31
CA ASN A 217 3.87 22.87 12.13
C ASN A 217 3.09 22.56 10.83
N PRO A 218 2.45 23.56 10.17
CA PRO A 218 1.75 23.32 8.91
C PRO A 218 2.70 22.92 7.77
N SER A 219 3.99 23.24 7.86
CA SER A 219 4.99 22.87 6.83
C SER A 219 5.31 21.37 6.78
N GLN A 220 4.84 20.57 7.75
CA GLN A 220 4.80 19.11 7.59
C GLN A 220 3.75 18.65 6.55
N SER A 221 2.97 19.60 6.02
CA SER A 221 2.04 19.37 4.91
C SER A 221 2.77 18.72 3.74
N ILE A 222 2.18 17.63 3.28
CA ILE A 222 2.54 16.90 2.05
C ILE A 222 2.13 17.67 0.77
N GLY A 223 2.07 19.01 0.82
CA GLY A 223 1.69 19.90 -0.28
C GLY A 223 0.22 20.35 -0.30
N TYR A 224 -0.62 19.92 0.65
CA TYR A 224 -1.99 20.40 0.78
C TYR A 224 -2.02 21.68 1.63
N LYS A 225 -2.55 22.78 1.10
CA LYS A 225 -2.86 23.98 1.90
C LYS A 225 -4.36 24.06 2.14
N VAL A 226 -4.75 24.11 3.42
CA VAL A 226 -6.14 24.12 3.85
C VAL A 226 -6.62 25.57 3.91
N SER A 227 -7.83 25.81 3.42
CA SER A 227 -8.47 27.13 3.52
C SER A 227 -8.78 27.46 4.99
N PRO A 228 -8.30 28.59 5.53
CA PRO A 228 -8.68 29.07 6.86
C PRO A 228 -10.08 29.68 6.76
N ARG A 229 -11.12 28.86 6.69
CA ARG A 229 -12.52 29.30 6.64
C ARG A 229 -13.37 28.51 7.61
N ASP A 230 -14.50 29.10 8.01
CA ASP A 230 -15.53 28.37 8.76
C ASP A 230 -15.94 27.13 7.93
N PRO A 231 -15.92 25.91 8.50
CA PRO A 231 -16.34 24.69 7.83
C PRO A 231 -17.74 24.74 7.20
N LYS A 232 -18.56 25.73 7.57
CA LYS A 232 -19.91 25.96 7.05
C LYS A 232 -19.96 26.82 5.77
N GLU A 233 -18.87 27.48 5.40
CA GLU A 233 -18.82 28.29 4.17
C GLU A 233 -18.62 27.40 2.93
N GLU A 234 -19.40 27.66 1.88
CA GLU A 234 -19.25 26.97 0.59
C GLU A 234 -17.94 27.38 -0.08
N GLY A 235 -17.08 26.40 -0.40
CA GLY A 235 -15.82 26.62 -1.09
C GLY A 235 -14.91 25.38 -1.09
N PRO A 236 -13.81 25.39 -1.86
CA PRO A 236 -12.85 24.31 -1.85
C PRO A 236 -12.13 24.24 -0.50
N LEU A 237 -12.06 23.03 0.08
CA LEU A 237 -11.35 22.78 1.34
C LEU A 237 -9.85 23.11 1.25
N PHE A 238 -9.27 22.90 0.08
CA PHE A 238 -7.85 23.14 -0.20
C PHE A 238 -7.68 24.36 -1.10
N THR A 239 -6.84 25.30 -0.67
CA THR A 239 -6.40 26.45 -1.48
C THR A 239 -5.29 26.08 -2.44
N GLU A 240 -4.49 25.07 -2.10
CA GLU A 240 -3.42 24.53 -2.93
C GLU A 240 -3.39 23.01 -2.81
N LEU A 241 -3.25 22.34 -3.94
CA LEU A 241 -3.04 20.90 -4.01
C LEU A 241 -1.56 20.60 -4.27
N PRO A 242 -1.04 19.45 -3.80
CA PRO A 242 0.32 19.03 -4.14
C PRO A 242 0.55 18.97 -5.66
N ASP A 243 1.74 19.39 -6.11
CA ASP A 243 2.11 19.43 -7.53
C ASP A 243 1.81 18.13 -8.28
N TYR A 244 2.05 16.98 -7.64
CA TYR A 244 1.79 15.69 -8.27
C TYR A 244 0.30 15.48 -8.58
N LEU A 245 -0.62 15.93 -7.71
CA LEU A 245 -2.06 15.85 -7.97
C LEU A 245 -2.47 16.81 -9.08
N VAL A 246 -1.92 18.03 -9.06
CA VAL A 246 -2.16 19.03 -10.10
C VAL A 246 -1.72 18.48 -11.46
N ASN A 247 -0.50 17.94 -11.53
CA ASN A 247 0.04 17.33 -12.74
C ASN A 247 -0.81 16.15 -13.24
N ILE A 248 -1.25 15.25 -12.35
CA ILE A 248 -2.10 14.11 -12.71
C ILE A 248 -3.46 14.58 -13.22
N LYS A 249 -4.10 15.54 -12.54
CA LYS A 249 -5.43 16.06 -12.91
C LYS A 249 -5.42 16.85 -14.20
N ASN A 250 -4.30 17.51 -14.51
CA ASN A 250 -4.12 18.24 -15.77
C ASN A 250 -3.95 17.32 -16.99
N CYS A 251 -3.67 16.02 -16.79
CA CYS A 251 -3.64 15.04 -17.87
C CYS A 251 -5.08 14.72 -18.32
N LYS A 252 -5.42 15.10 -19.56
CA LYS A 252 -6.79 14.96 -20.12
C LYS A 252 -6.97 13.64 -20.85
N THR A 253 -5.89 13.08 -21.40
CA THR A 253 -5.89 11.86 -22.20
C THR A 253 -5.01 10.76 -21.57
N GLU A 254 -5.17 9.51 -22.04
CA GLU A 254 -4.29 8.41 -21.63
C GLU A 254 -2.83 8.67 -22.06
N ASP A 255 -2.62 9.33 -23.20
CA ASP A 255 -1.29 9.65 -23.70
C ASP A 255 -0.62 10.76 -22.87
N ASP A 256 -1.37 11.74 -22.36
CA ASP A 256 -0.85 12.73 -21.39
C ASP A 256 -0.34 12.04 -20.12
N LEU A 257 -1.12 11.08 -19.60
CA LEU A 257 -0.73 10.29 -18.43
C LEU A 257 0.52 9.46 -18.72
N GLU A 258 0.65 8.92 -19.94
CA GLU A 258 1.82 8.15 -20.34
C GLU A 258 3.08 9.02 -20.54
N ALA A 259 2.93 10.23 -21.05
CA ALA A 259 4.02 11.21 -21.14
C ALA A 259 4.48 11.63 -19.73
N TYR A 260 3.56 11.90 -18.82
CA TYR A 260 3.90 12.22 -17.44
C TYR A 260 4.55 11.04 -16.71
N GLU A 261 4.05 9.82 -16.91
CA GLU A 261 4.70 8.59 -16.43
C GLU A 261 6.14 8.48 -16.92
N ARG A 262 6.37 8.70 -18.22
CA ARG A 262 7.72 8.66 -18.81
C ARG A 262 8.66 9.66 -18.12
N ARG A 263 8.21 10.90 -17.89
CA ARG A 263 8.98 11.93 -17.17
C ARG A 263 9.39 11.47 -15.76
N LEU A 264 8.48 10.84 -15.02
CA LEU A 264 8.79 10.31 -13.68
C LEU A 264 9.82 9.16 -13.75
N PHE A 265 9.70 8.29 -14.76
CA PHE A 265 10.68 7.23 -14.99
C PHE A 265 12.03 7.76 -15.47
N GLU A 266 12.11 8.86 -16.20
CA GLU A 266 13.38 9.46 -16.63
C GLU A 266 14.24 9.88 -15.42
N ASN A 267 13.65 10.51 -14.40
CA ASN A 267 14.36 10.81 -13.15
C ASN A 267 14.87 9.55 -12.46
N LYS A 268 14.02 8.52 -12.40
CA LYS A 268 14.39 7.21 -11.86
C LYS A 268 15.54 6.59 -12.65
N TYR A 269 15.50 6.62 -13.98
CA TYR A 269 16.52 6.02 -14.84
C TYR A 269 17.86 6.73 -14.71
N LYS A 270 17.86 8.08 -14.65
CA LYS A 270 19.08 8.86 -14.38
C LYS A 270 19.71 8.46 -13.05
N TYR A 271 18.91 8.35 -11.99
CA TYR A 271 19.40 7.94 -10.68
C TYR A 271 19.84 6.46 -10.64
N ASP A 272 19.08 5.54 -11.27
CA ASP A 272 19.48 4.13 -11.39
C ASP A 272 20.81 3.98 -12.14
N LEU A 273 21.00 4.75 -13.23
CA LEU A 273 22.25 4.77 -13.99
C LEU A 273 23.40 5.30 -13.13
N HIS A 274 23.20 6.39 -12.39
CA HIS A 274 24.17 6.89 -11.42
C HIS A 274 24.59 5.81 -10.41
N LEU A 275 23.61 5.13 -9.81
CA LEU A 275 23.89 4.03 -8.88
C LEU A 275 24.67 2.89 -9.53
N LYS A 276 24.36 2.55 -10.79
CA LYS A 276 25.12 1.54 -11.54
C LYS A 276 26.56 2.00 -11.77
N THR A 277 26.76 3.20 -12.29
CA THR A 277 28.07 3.83 -12.53
C THR A 277 28.94 3.82 -11.26
N VAL A 278 28.39 4.24 -10.12
CA VAL A 278 29.13 4.24 -8.84
C VAL A 278 29.46 2.82 -8.37
N LYS A 279 28.52 1.87 -8.49
CA LYS A 279 28.79 0.47 -8.12
C LYS A 279 29.86 -0.17 -9.00
N SER A 280 29.82 0.11 -10.30
CA SER A 280 30.83 -0.33 -11.26
C SER A 280 32.19 0.26 -10.92
N SER A 281 32.27 1.55 -10.58
CA SER A 281 33.54 2.18 -10.22
C SER A 281 34.11 1.73 -8.88
N ILE A 282 33.26 1.35 -7.92
CA ILE A 282 33.70 0.67 -6.69
C ILE A 282 34.37 -0.67 -7.03
N LYS A 283 33.83 -1.45 -7.98
CA LYS A 283 34.49 -2.70 -8.43
C LYS A 283 35.85 -2.41 -9.05
N THR A 284 35.94 -1.41 -9.94
CA THR A 284 37.19 -1.00 -10.59
C THR A 284 38.21 -0.46 -9.57
N SER A 285 37.76 0.33 -8.60
CA SER A 285 38.58 0.86 -7.50
C SER A 285 39.16 -0.25 -6.62
N LYS A 286 38.41 -1.32 -6.35
CA LYS A 286 38.93 -2.51 -5.65
C LYS A 286 40.04 -3.22 -6.42
N VAL A 287 39.95 -3.25 -7.75
CA VAL A 287 41.01 -3.79 -8.62
C VAL A 287 42.25 -2.90 -8.55
N LEU A 288 42.08 -1.58 -8.66
CA LEU A 288 43.16 -0.61 -8.54
C LEU A 288 43.85 -0.64 -7.18
N LEU A 289 43.09 -0.73 -6.08
CA LEU A 289 43.63 -0.86 -4.73
C LEU A 289 44.50 -2.10 -4.61
N LYS A 290 44.05 -3.24 -5.14
CA LYS A 290 44.83 -4.47 -5.20
C LYS A 290 46.10 -4.31 -6.06
N HIS A 291 46.01 -3.60 -7.19
CA HIS A 291 47.17 -3.33 -8.03
C HIS A 291 48.21 -2.47 -7.30
N LEU A 292 47.75 -1.43 -6.60
CA LEU A 292 48.59 -0.53 -5.80
C LEU A 292 49.24 -1.26 -4.63
N ASP A 293 48.49 -2.06 -3.86
CA ASP A 293 49.03 -2.87 -2.76
C ASP A 293 50.10 -3.86 -3.25
N ASN A 294 49.89 -4.48 -4.42
CA ASN A 294 50.88 -5.36 -5.03
C ASN A 294 52.13 -4.59 -5.49
N ALA A 295 51.96 -3.41 -6.11
CA ALA A 295 53.07 -2.57 -6.51
C ALA A 295 53.89 -2.09 -5.30
N ASN A 296 53.24 -1.75 -4.19
CA ASN A 296 53.90 -1.38 -2.94
C ASN A 296 54.72 -2.54 -2.36
N LYS A 297 54.17 -3.75 -2.32
CA LYS A 297 54.91 -4.96 -1.90
C LYS A 297 56.09 -5.29 -2.80
N ASP A 298 55.94 -5.10 -4.12
CA ASP A 298 57.02 -5.29 -5.08
C ASP A 298 58.14 -4.25 -4.86
N GLY A 299 57.78 -2.99 -4.62
CA GLY A 299 58.71 -1.92 -4.28
C GLY A 299 59.48 -2.20 -2.98
N GLU A 300 58.79 -2.63 -1.93
CA GLU A 300 59.41 -2.99 -0.64
C GLU A 300 60.47 -4.11 -0.79
N ARG A 301 60.20 -5.11 -1.63
CA ARG A 301 61.18 -6.17 -1.97
C ARG A 301 62.42 -5.65 -2.70
N LEU A 302 62.29 -4.50 -3.36
CA LEU A 302 63.38 -3.78 -4.01
C LEU A 302 64.02 -2.71 -3.10
N GLY A 303 63.59 -2.60 -1.84
CA GLY A 303 64.07 -1.59 -0.90
C GLY A 303 63.46 -0.19 -1.11
N ILE A 304 62.34 -0.08 -1.81
CA ILE A 304 61.62 1.16 -2.10
C ILE A 304 60.37 1.25 -1.21
N ALA A 305 60.39 2.11 -0.20
CA ALA A 305 59.23 2.34 0.65
C ALA A 305 58.14 3.17 -0.08
N PRO A 306 56.84 2.95 0.22
CA PRO A 306 55.78 3.84 -0.24
C PRO A 306 55.96 5.27 0.30
N THR A 307 55.79 6.25 -0.59
CA THR A 307 55.79 7.68 -0.28
C THR A 307 54.53 8.09 0.48
N GLU A 308 54.51 9.28 1.08
CA GLU A 308 53.31 9.77 1.78
C GLU A 308 52.15 9.98 0.80
N GLU A 309 52.41 10.54 -0.39
CA GLU A 309 51.40 10.73 -1.43
C GLU A 309 50.76 9.40 -1.87
N ASN A 310 51.55 8.33 -1.96
CA ASN A 310 51.06 6.98 -2.23
C ASN A 310 50.17 6.47 -1.08
N LYS A 311 50.59 6.64 0.17
CA LYS A 311 49.81 6.22 1.35
C LYS A 311 48.50 6.97 1.46
N ASP A 312 48.49 8.27 1.16
CA ASP A 312 47.29 9.10 1.16
C ASP A 312 46.33 8.69 0.04
N ALA A 313 46.82 8.57 -1.20
CA ALA A 313 46.01 8.11 -2.33
C ALA A 313 45.44 6.70 -2.09
N ARG A 314 46.23 5.78 -1.52
CA ARG A 314 45.78 4.44 -1.12
C ARG A 314 44.65 4.53 -0.08
N ARG A 315 44.81 5.34 0.97
CA ARG A 315 43.79 5.50 2.02
C ARG A 315 42.48 6.07 1.46
N ALA A 316 42.55 7.09 0.61
CA ALA A 316 41.37 7.66 -0.03
C ALA A 316 40.69 6.68 -1.00
N LEU A 317 41.48 5.93 -1.78
CA LEU A 317 40.96 4.88 -2.65
C LEU A 317 40.29 3.76 -1.85
N GLU A 318 40.92 3.31 -0.76
CA GLU A 318 40.35 2.34 0.17
C GLU A 318 39.02 2.84 0.72
N ALA A 319 38.97 4.05 1.28
CA ALA A 319 37.73 4.68 1.76
C ALA A 319 36.64 4.71 0.67
N TYR A 320 36.98 5.09 -0.56
CA TYR A 320 36.03 5.08 -1.69
C TYR A 320 35.44 3.68 -1.94
N THR A 321 36.21 2.59 -1.77
CA THR A 321 35.69 1.22 -1.96
C THR A 321 34.63 0.78 -0.94
N HIS A 322 34.47 1.52 0.16
CA HIS A 322 33.47 1.31 1.22
C HIS A 322 32.14 2.04 0.96
N LEU A 323 32.01 2.79 -0.14
CA LEU A 323 30.74 3.40 -0.53
C LEU A 323 29.64 2.32 -0.67
N GLY A 324 28.49 2.57 -0.04
CA GLY A 324 27.36 1.64 -0.04
C GLY A 324 27.48 0.47 0.94
N THR A 325 28.48 0.46 1.83
CA THR A 325 28.62 -0.55 2.89
C THR A 325 28.82 0.08 4.27
N ASP A 326 29.89 0.86 4.44
CA ASP A 326 30.35 1.35 5.75
C ASP A 326 31.20 2.63 5.63
N PHE A 327 31.00 3.38 4.53
CA PHE A 327 31.67 4.65 4.29
C PHE A 327 31.40 5.67 5.42
N ARG A 328 32.44 6.38 5.86
CA ARG A 328 32.36 7.42 6.89
C ARG A 328 32.59 8.80 6.28
N TYR A 329 31.61 9.68 6.44
CA TYR A 329 31.68 11.05 5.92
C TYR A 329 32.75 11.91 6.63
N SER A 330 32.91 11.70 7.94
CA SER A 330 34.04 12.18 8.74
C SER A 330 34.19 11.31 9.99
N ALA A 331 35.21 11.57 10.82
CA ALA A 331 35.39 10.88 12.11
C ALA A 331 34.19 11.02 13.07
N GLU A 332 33.40 12.10 12.92
CA GLU A 332 32.29 12.45 13.81
C GLU A 332 30.93 11.91 13.33
N TYR A 333 30.82 11.53 12.05
CA TYR A 333 29.57 10.99 11.49
C TYR A 333 29.54 9.47 11.54
N PRO A 334 28.36 8.86 11.80
CA PRO A 334 28.21 7.41 11.71
C PRO A 334 28.47 6.94 10.27
N SER A 335 28.91 5.69 10.12
CA SER A 335 29.02 5.05 8.82
C SER A 335 27.66 4.98 8.12
N THR A 336 27.64 5.14 6.80
CA THR A 336 26.43 5.01 5.98
C THR A 336 26.60 3.91 4.94
N ASP A 337 25.53 3.15 4.70
CA ASP A 337 25.39 2.16 3.62
C ASP A 337 24.72 2.77 2.37
N SER A 338 24.45 4.08 2.36
CA SER A 338 23.80 4.76 1.24
C SER A 338 24.80 5.22 0.17
N ILE A 339 24.45 5.03 -1.11
CA ILE A 339 25.12 5.69 -2.24
C ILE A 339 24.28 6.91 -2.63
N GLU A 340 24.57 8.06 -2.02
CA GLU A 340 23.92 9.34 -2.34
C GLU A 340 24.90 10.29 -3.02
N PRO A 341 24.44 11.18 -3.93
CA PRO A 341 25.32 12.09 -4.65
C PRO A 341 26.23 12.96 -3.77
N ALA A 342 25.76 13.37 -2.58
CA ALA A 342 26.57 14.12 -1.61
C ALA A 342 27.69 13.26 -0.99
N VAL A 343 27.41 11.98 -0.71
CA VAL A 343 28.37 11.03 -0.14
C VAL A 343 29.43 10.67 -1.18
N VAL A 344 29.01 10.44 -2.42
CA VAL A 344 29.92 10.20 -3.55
C VAL A 344 30.78 11.43 -3.83
N SER A 345 30.19 12.64 -3.83
CA SER A 345 30.92 13.90 -3.98
C SER A 345 32.04 14.02 -2.94
N LYS A 346 31.74 13.75 -1.67
CA LYS A 346 32.75 13.72 -0.59
C LYS A 346 33.86 12.70 -0.86
N ALA A 347 33.50 11.45 -1.18
CA ALA A 347 34.48 10.40 -1.43
C ALA A 347 35.40 10.70 -2.63
N THR A 348 34.83 11.22 -3.73
CA THR A 348 35.61 11.66 -4.90
C THR A 348 36.44 12.92 -4.63
N GLY A 349 35.98 13.78 -3.72
CA GLY A 349 36.71 14.95 -3.25
C GLY A 349 37.98 14.56 -2.49
N ASP A 350 37.85 13.61 -1.55
CA ASP A 350 39.00 13.09 -0.79
C ASP A 350 40.02 12.41 -1.71
N LEU A 351 39.55 11.64 -2.72
CA LEU A 351 40.45 11.04 -3.71
C LEU A 351 41.07 12.09 -4.64
N ALA A 352 40.36 13.18 -4.97
CA ALA A 352 40.87 14.28 -5.79
C ALA A 352 41.94 15.11 -5.07
N GLU A 353 41.96 15.11 -3.73
CA GLU A 353 43.00 15.78 -2.95
C GLU A 353 44.36 15.09 -3.12
N TYR A 354 44.39 13.75 -3.15
CA TYR A 354 45.64 12.99 -3.08
C TYR A 354 46.08 12.33 -4.40
N ALA A 355 45.14 11.95 -5.28
CA ALA A 355 45.46 11.27 -6.53
C ALA A 355 46.37 12.09 -7.47
N PRO A 356 46.20 13.42 -7.64
CA PRO A 356 47.06 14.22 -8.50
C PRO A 356 48.53 14.25 -8.04
N ASP A 357 48.77 14.36 -6.73
CA ASP A 357 50.13 14.41 -6.18
C ASP A 357 50.84 13.06 -6.31
N PHE A 358 50.13 11.97 -6.05
CA PHE A 358 50.65 10.62 -6.30
C PHE A 358 50.96 10.39 -7.78
N SER A 359 50.06 10.81 -8.68
CA SER A 359 50.22 10.73 -10.14
C SER A 359 51.45 11.50 -10.63
N LYS A 360 51.61 12.74 -10.16
CA LYS A 360 52.77 13.59 -10.49
C LYS A 360 54.09 12.97 -10.04
N GLN A 361 54.14 12.44 -8.82
CA GLN A 361 55.34 11.80 -8.27
C GLN A 361 55.70 10.50 -9.01
N ALA A 362 54.72 9.62 -9.23
CA ALA A 362 54.94 8.36 -9.94
C ALA A 362 55.38 8.60 -11.40
N THR A 363 54.78 9.58 -12.06
CA THR A 363 55.14 10.03 -13.41
C THR A 363 56.55 10.61 -13.47
N TYR A 364 56.94 11.41 -12.48
CA TYR A 364 58.31 11.94 -12.38
C TYR A 364 59.35 10.81 -12.29
N LEU A 365 59.14 9.82 -11.42
CA LEU A 365 60.03 8.66 -11.29
C LEU A 365 60.14 7.84 -12.58
N TYR A 366 59.01 7.64 -13.27
CA TYR A 366 59.00 7.00 -14.58
C TYR A 366 59.86 7.77 -15.61
N TYR A 367 59.72 9.09 -15.69
CA TYR A 367 60.49 9.91 -16.62
C TYR A 367 61.99 9.98 -16.28
N GLU A 368 62.35 9.99 -15.00
CA GLU A 368 63.74 9.84 -14.54
C GLU A 368 64.34 8.52 -15.05
N HIS A 369 63.65 7.40 -14.85
CA HIS A 369 64.11 6.10 -15.37
C HIS A 369 64.17 6.06 -16.91
N LYS A 370 63.21 6.69 -17.60
CA LYS A 370 63.19 6.82 -19.06
C LYS A 370 64.39 7.63 -19.56
N LYS A 371 64.66 8.78 -18.96
CA LYS A 371 65.80 9.66 -19.30
C LYS A 371 67.14 8.96 -19.07
N ASN A 372 67.23 8.18 -18.00
CA ASN A 372 68.46 7.47 -17.63
C ASN A 372 68.62 6.11 -18.34
N GLY A 373 67.69 5.72 -19.24
CA GLY A 373 67.75 4.43 -19.95
C GLY A 373 67.55 3.20 -19.06
N THR A 374 66.96 3.37 -17.87
CA THR A 374 66.85 2.33 -16.83
C THR A 374 65.44 1.73 -16.69
N LEU A 375 64.51 1.99 -17.63
CA LEU A 375 63.14 1.43 -17.60
C LEU A 375 63.10 -0.10 -17.52
N ASN A 376 64.07 -0.79 -18.11
CA ASN A 376 64.12 -2.26 -18.13
C ASN A 376 64.64 -2.87 -16.81
N THR A 377 65.17 -2.04 -15.90
CA THR A 377 65.61 -2.49 -14.57
C THR A 377 64.42 -2.85 -13.68
N PRO A 378 64.59 -3.64 -12.61
CA PRO A 378 63.51 -3.93 -11.67
C PRO A 378 62.82 -2.67 -11.11
N THR A 379 63.60 -1.65 -10.75
CA THR A 379 63.08 -0.37 -10.22
C THR A 379 62.39 0.45 -11.32
N GLY A 380 62.92 0.44 -12.55
CA GLY A 380 62.27 1.11 -13.68
C GLY A 380 60.93 0.49 -14.07
N LYS A 381 60.80 -0.84 -14.01
CA LYS A 381 59.53 -1.57 -14.22
C LYS A 381 58.53 -1.26 -13.12
N GLU A 382 58.99 -1.17 -11.88
CA GLU A 382 58.16 -0.80 -10.73
C GLU A 382 57.63 0.63 -10.85
N ALA A 383 58.50 1.60 -11.20
CA ALA A 383 58.11 2.98 -11.44
C ALA A 383 57.09 3.11 -12.59
N THR A 384 57.29 2.35 -13.67
CA THR A 384 56.33 2.28 -14.79
C THR A 384 54.96 1.76 -14.32
N LYS A 385 54.94 0.69 -13.53
CA LYS A 385 53.71 0.11 -12.99
C LYS A 385 52.98 1.10 -12.07
N LYS A 386 53.71 1.79 -11.18
CA LYS A 386 53.14 2.82 -10.29
C LYS A 386 52.59 4.02 -11.06
N ALA A 387 53.30 4.48 -12.09
CA ALA A 387 52.84 5.59 -12.93
C ALA A 387 51.49 5.27 -13.60
N ILE A 388 51.36 4.07 -14.19
CA ILE A 388 50.10 3.61 -14.79
C ILE A 388 48.97 3.53 -13.76
N ILE A 389 49.23 2.92 -12.59
CA ILE A 389 48.21 2.79 -11.52
C ILE A 389 47.76 4.18 -11.02
N ALA A 390 48.70 5.11 -10.83
CA ALA A 390 48.39 6.45 -10.35
C ALA A 390 47.55 7.24 -11.37
N GLU A 391 47.90 7.14 -12.66
CA GLU A 391 47.14 7.74 -13.75
C GLU A 391 45.71 7.16 -13.85
N ASP A 392 45.56 5.85 -13.69
CA ASP A 392 44.25 5.18 -13.72
C ASP A 392 43.38 5.55 -12.51
N ILE A 393 43.96 5.68 -11.31
CA ILE A 393 43.26 6.18 -10.11
C ILE A 393 42.76 7.61 -10.35
N GLN A 394 43.63 8.49 -10.84
CA GLN A 394 43.26 9.88 -11.13
C GLN A 394 42.15 9.95 -12.18
N THR A 395 42.31 9.24 -13.29
CA THR A 395 41.33 9.23 -14.40
C THR A 395 39.97 8.71 -13.94
N LEU A 396 39.94 7.61 -13.18
CA LEU A 396 38.69 7.05 -12.65
C LEU A 396 38.01 8.05 -11.71
N ASN A 397 38.78 8.73 -10.86
CA ASN A 397 38.22 9.72 -9.95
C ASN A 397 37.61 10.91 -10.69
N GLU A 398 38.33 11.47 -11.66
CA GLU A 398 37.85 12.58 -12.49
C GLU A 398 36.56 12.19 -13.24
N TYR A 399 36.53 10.99 -13.82
CA TYR A 399 35.35 10.44 -14.48
C TYR A 399 34.15 10.36 -13.54
N ILE A 400 34.32 9.75 -12.35
CA ILE A 400 33.20 9.56 -11.42
C ILE A 400 32.73 10.88 -10.82
N LYS A 401 33.66 11.78 -10.51
CA LYS A 401 33.31 13.13 -10.06
C LYS A 401 32.43 13.83 -11.08
N TYR A 402 32.83 13.83 -12.36
CA TYR A 402 32.03 14.40 -13.44
C TYR A 402 30.62 13.77 -13.55
N GLN A 403 30.53 12.44 -13.49
CA GLN A 403 29.22 11.75 -13.54
C GLN A 403 28.35 12.02 -12.31
N ASN A 404 28.97 12.16 -11.13
CA ASN A 404 28.28 12.49 -9.90
C ASN A 404 27.76 13.93 -9.91
N ASP A 405 28.59 14.88 -10.37
CA ASP A 405 28.26 16.30 -10.38
C ASP A 405 27.04 16.56 -11.29
N LYS A 406 26.94 15.90 -12.45
CA LYS A 406 25.72 15.93 -13.30
C LYS A 406 24.43 15.60 -12.54
N ILE A 407 24.50 14.61 -11.65
CA ILE A 407 23.33 14.13 -10.88
C ILE A 407 23.09 15.04 -9.69
N PHE A 408 24.15 15.44 -8.98
CA PHE A 408 24.09 16.35 -7.85
C PHE A 408 23.47 17.71 -8.25
N GLU A 409 23.93 18.30 -9.36
CA GLU A 409 23.42 19.57 -9.91
C GLU A 409 21.96 19.47 -10.37
N SER A 410 21.51 18.30 -10.80
CA SER A 410 20.10 18.07 -11.15
C SER A 410 19.16 18.02 -9.94
N GLY A 411 19.70 17.99 -8.72
CA GLY A 411 18.93 17.84 -7.48
C GLY A 411 18.35 16.43 -7.27
N LEU A 412 18.66 15.48 -8.15
CA LEU A 412 18.19 14.10 -8.04
C LEU A 412 18.88 13.38 -6.87
N ASN A 413 18.08 12.74 -6.03
CA ASN A 413 18.53 11.91 -4.91
C ASN A 413 17.45 10.85 -4.60
N SER A 414 17.74 9.94 -3.66
CA SER A 414 16.80 8.87 -3.29
C SER A 414 15.44 9.38 -2.81
N THR A 415 15.38 10.56 -2.18
CA THR A 415 14.12 11.15 -1.68
C THR A 415 13.26 11.65 -2.84
N VAL A 416 13.85 12.34 -3.82
CA VAL A 416 13.16 12.80 -5.03
C VAL A 416 12.63 11.61 -5.82
N VAL A 417 13.48 10.61 -6.09
CA VAL A 417 13.06 9.38 -6.80
C VAL A 417 12.00 8.61 -6.00
N GLY A 418 12.14 8.55 -4.67
CA GLY A 418 11.14 7.93 -3.80
C GLY A 418 9.77 8.62 -3.85
N ASN A 419 9.75 9.94 -4.04
CA ASN A 419 8.51 10.69 -4.26
C ASN A 419 7.95 10.45 -5.66
N ASP A 420 8.79 10.41 -6.71
CA ASP A 420 8.36 10.06 -8.07
C ASP A 420 7.74 8.66 -8.13
N MET A 421 8.30 7.68 -7.42
CA MET A 421 7.73 6.34 -7.31
C MET A 421 6.37 6.31 -6.61
N LYS A 422 6.13 7.19 -5.62
CA LYS A 422 4.79 7.37 -5.04
C LYS A 422 3.83 8.03 -6.03
N ASN A 423 4.31 9.01 -6.79
CA ASN A 423 3.52 9.68 -7.82
C ASN A 423 3.06 8.70 -8.91
N LEU A 424 3.90 7.75 -9.30
CA LEU A 424 3.53 6.65 -10.21
C LEU A 424 2.40 5.79 -9.64
N ALA A 425 2.43 5.48 -8.34
CA ALA A 425 1.34 4.74 -7.70
C ALA A 425 0.01 5.53 -7.71
N TYR A 426 0.06 6.85 -7.50
CA TYR A 426 -1.11 7.72 -7.61
C TYR A 426 -1.62 7.85 -9.05
N LEU A 427 -0.71 7.90 -10.04
CA LEU A 427 -1.05 7.90 -11.45
C LEU A 427 -1.84 6.65 -11.85
N ASP A 428 -1.41 5.47 -11.39
CA ASP A 428 -2.11 4.20 -11.64
C ASP A 428 -3.49 4.15 -10.97
N LYS A 429 -3.64 4.73 -9.76
CA LYS A 429 -4.97 4.89 -9.13
C LYS A 429 -5.87 5.80 -9.97
N TYR A 430 -5.33 6.90 -10.48
CA TYR A 430 -6.07 7.82 -11.33
C TYR A 430 -6.51 7.16 -12.64
N ARG A 431 -5.62 6.41 -13.31
CA ARG A 431 -5.94 5.61 -14.51
C ARG A 431 -7.11 4.67 -14.25
N LYS A 432 -7.07 3.91 -13.15
CA LYS A 432 -8.17 3.03 -12.75
C LYS A 432 -9.49 3.79 -12.55
N SER A 433 -9.44 4.97 -11.93
CA SER A 433 -10.64 5.80 -11.73
C SER A 433 -11.26 6.31 -13.03
N LYS A 434 -10.45 6.44 -14.09
CA LYS A 434 -10.88 6.85 -15.43
C LYS A 434 -11.17 5.69 -16.38
N GLY A 435 -11.01 4.44 -15.93
CA GLY A 435 -11.17 3.25 -16.77
C GLY A 435 -10.02 3.02 -17.77
N PHE A 436 -8.88 3.68 -17.59
CA PHE A 436 -7.68 3.46 -18.40
C PHE A 436 -6.86 2.27 -17.90
N PHE A 437 -6.00 1.74 -18.76
CA PHE A 437 -5.13 0.64 -18.42
C PHE A 437 -4.12 1.06 -17.34
N ALA A 438 -4.05 0.27 -16.26
CA ALA A 438 -3.06 0.44 -15.19
C ALA A 438 -2.27 -0.86 -15.03
N ALA A 439 -0.97 -0.80 -15.33
CA ALA A 439 -0.11 -1.98 -15.29
C ALA A 439 0.07 -2.52 -13.86
N GLY A 440 -0.02 -1.67 -12.84
CA GLY A 440 0.25 -2.07 -11.47
C GLY A 440 1.72 -2.43 -11.28
N LYS A 441 2.01 -3.43 -10.43
CA LYS A 441 3.39 -3.79 -10.10
C LYS A 441 4.03 -4.50 -11.30
N LEU A 442 5.05 -3.88 -11.88
CA LEU A 442 5.85 -4.46 -12.96
C LEU A 442 6.69 -5.63 -12.43
N GLU A 443 6.67 -6.76 -13.12
CA GLU A 443 7.40 -7.98 -12.75
C GLU A 443 8.60 -8.22 -13.68
N ASN A 444 9.68 -8.79 -13.13
CA ASN A 444 10.85 -9.20 -13.90
C ASN A 444 10.75 -10.67 -14.30
N ASP A 445 11.08 -10.97 -15.55
CA ASP A 445 11.16 -12.29 -16.15
C ASP A 445 12.55 -12.52 -16.80
N SER A 446 12.70 -13.59 -17.58
CA SER A 446 13.97 -13.90 -18.24
C SER A 446 14.41 -12.85 -19.25
N PHE A 447 13.47 -12.23 -19.97
CA PHE A 447 13.78 -11.21 -20.97
C PHE A 447 14.32 -9.94 -20.31
N THR A 448 13.57 -9.41 -19.35
CA THR A 448 13.95 -8.20 -18.60
C THR A 448 15.25 -8.37 -17.80
N LYS A 449 15.49 -9.55 -17.21
CA LYS A 449 16.78 -9.90 -16.58
C LYS A 449 17.95 -9.93 -17.56
N SER A 450 17.71 -10.36 -18.80
CA SER A 450 18.75 -10.38 -19.84
C SER A 450 19.14 -8.96 -20.25
N LEU A 451 18.15 -8.05 -20.36
CA LEU A 451 18.41 -6.63 -20.59
C LEU A 451 19.21 -6.03 -19.42
N ASP A 452 18.82 -6.29 -18.17
CA ASP A 452 19.56 -5.80 -16.99
C ASP A 452 21.03 -6.24 -17.04
N LYS A 453 21.29 -7.53 -17.24
CA LYS A 453 22.65 -8.09 -17.33
C LYS A 453 23.49 -7.42 -18.43
N LEU A 454 22.90 -7.17 -19.60
CA LEU A 454 23.59 -6.53 -20.71
C LEU A 454 23.89 -5.06 -20.39
N THR A 455 22.92 -4.32 -19.83
CA THR A 455 23.16 -2.92 -19.40
C THR A 455 24.22 -2.82 -18.32
N ASP A 456 24.25 -3.76 -17.36
CA ASP A 456 25.28 -3.80 -16.32
C ASP A 456 26.66 -4.12 -16.91
N SER A 457 26.73 -5.04 -17.88
CA SER A 457 27.99 -5.38 -18.55
C SER A 457 28.53 -4.23 -19.40
N ILE A 458 27.65 -3.50 -20.09
CA ILE A 458 28.01 -2.30 -20.86
C ILE A 458 28.49 -1.21 -19.91
N SER A 459 27.77 -0.95 -18.82
CA SER A 459 28.15 0.04 -17.81
C SER A 459 29.50 -0.31 -17.16
N ASP A 460 29.70 -1.55 -16.69
CA ASP A 460 30.98 -2.02 -16.14
C ASP A 460 32.14 -1.79 -17.14
N SER A 461 31.92 -2.07 -18.44
CA SER A 461 32.92 -1.83 -19.49
C SER A 461 33.22 -0.35 -19.70
N VAL A 462 32.20 0.51 -19.78
CA VAL A 462 32.37 1.96 -19.94
C VAL A 462 33.18 2.55 -18.79
N ILE A 463 32.94 2.10 -17.55
CA ILE A 463 33.67 2.55 -16.37
C ILE A 463 35.12 2.06 -16.36
N ASN A 464 35.39 0.82 -16.76
CA ASN A 464 36.74 0.28 -16.83
C ASN A 464 37.66 1.06 -17.78
N ASP A 465 37.07 1.69 -18.79
CA ASP A 465 37.81 2.46 -19.79
C ASP A 465 37.68 3.98 -19.53
N CYS A 466 36.91 4.38 -18.52
CA CYS A 466 36.54 5.77 -18.22
C CYS A 466 36.00 6.52 -19.44
N ALA A 467 35.26 5.81 -20.31
CA ALA A 467 34.74 6.38 -21.55
C ALA A 467 33.57 7.33 -21.26
N THR A 468 33.79 8.65 -21.36
CA THR A 468 32.72 9.66 -21.22
C THR A 468 31.96 9.82 -22.52
N THR A 469 30.76 9.26 -22.61
CA THR A 469 29.92 9.47 -23.79
C THR A 469 28.43 9.49 -23.45
N ASP A 470 27.73 10.50 -23.95
CA ASP A 470 26.27 10.59 -23.81
C ASP A 470 25.54 9.52 -24.66
N CYS A 471 26.23 8.82 -25.59
CA CYS A 471 25.58 7.80 -26.42
C CYS A 471 25.28 6.52 -25.64
N TYR A 472 26.15 6.13 -24.70
CA TYR A 472 25.88 4.99 -23.83
C TYR A 472 24.75 5.28 -22.83
N ASP A 473 24.68 6.50 -22.30
CA ASP A 473 23.58 6.90 -21.41
C ASP A 473 22.24 6.85 -22.14
N LYS A 474 22.17 7.41 -23.36
CA LYS A 474 20.99 7.33 -24.24
C LYS A 474 20.60 5.89 -24.52
N LEU A 475 21.56 5.04 -24.89
CA LEU A 475 21.33 3.62 -25.13
C LEU A 475 20.73 2.93 -23.90
N ILE A 476 21.32 3.12 -22.72
CA ILE A 476 20.84 2.50 -21.47
C ILE A 476 19.44 3.01 -21.11
N PHE A 477 19.14 4.30 -21.29
CA PHE A 477 17.79 4.84 -21.07
C PHE A 477 16.76 4.23 -22.01
N SER A 478 17.05 4.10 -23.31
CA SER A 478 16.12 3.47 -24.25
C SER A 478 15.88 2.00 -23.88
N VAL A 479 16.91 1.27 -23.42
CA VAL A 479 16.77 -0.12 -22.93
C VAL A 479 15.91 -0.20 -21.67
N MET A 480 16.09 0.72 -20.71
CA MET A 480 15.25 0.81 -19.52
C MET A 480 13.79 1.12 -19.88
N ASP A 481 13.55 1.98 -20.87
CA ASP A 481 12.19 2.27 -21.33
C ASP A 481 11.56 1.08 -22.08
N GLN A 482 12.34 0.37 -22.91
CA GLN A 482 11.88 -0.86 -23.57
C GLN A 482 11.47 -1.93 -22.54
N LYS A 483 12.26 -2.08 -21.47
CA LYS A 483 11.92 -2.95 -20.34
C LYS A 483 10.59 -2.55 -19.71
N ARG A 484 10.36 -1.26 -19.43
CA ARG A 484 9.09 -0.76 -18.88
C ARG A 484 7.92 -1.07 -19.81
N ILE A 485 8.02 -0.74 -21.10
CA ILE A 485 6.96 -0.98 -22.07
C ILE A 485 6.66 -2.48 -22.22
N TYR A 486 7.69 -3.32 -22.24
CA TYR A 486 7.53 -4.78 -22.21
C TYR A 486 6.73 -5.24 -20.98
N GLN A 487 7.06 -4.75 -19.79
CA GLN A 487 6.34 -5.12 -18.57
C GLN A 487 4.88 -4.66 -18.59
N LYS A 488 4.60 -3.47 -19.13
CA LYS A 488 3.22 -2.98 -19.34
C LYS A 488 2.46 -3.87 -20.33
N MET A 489 3.09 -4.27 -21.43
CA MET A 489 2.54 -5.22 -22.40
C MET A 489 2.22 -6.58 -21.74
N ARG A 490 3.15 -7.16 -20.96
CA ARG A 490 2.91 -8.42 -20.23
C ARG A 490 1.80 -8.28 -19.18
N SER A 491 1.70 -7.13 -18.53
CA SER A 491 0.60 -6.85 -17.60
C SER A 491 -0.74 -6.77 -18.32
N ALA A 492 -0.79 -6.13 -19.50
CA ALA A 492 -1.99 -6.05 -20.33
C ALA A 492 -2.47 -7.46 -20.74
N GLU A 493 -1.55 -8.33 -21.16
CA GLU A 493 -1.86 -9.74 -21.44
C GLU A 493 -2.44 -10.48 -20.23
N LYS A 494 -1.80 -10.34 -19.06
CA LYS A 494 -2.29 -10.98 -17.82
C LYS A 494 -3.67 -10.48 -17.42
N GLN A 495 -3.95 -9.20 -17.61
CA GLN A 495 -5.25 -8.59 -17.33
C GLN A 495 -6.27 -8.87 -18.45
N GLY A 496 -5.85 -9.41 -19.60
CA GLY A 496 -6.72 -9.65 -20.75
C GLY A 496 -7.13 -8.39 -21.50
N ASP A 497 -6.37 -7.30 -21.37
CA ASP A 497 -6.57 -6.06 -22.11
C ASP A 497 -5.78 -6.08 -23.42
N PHE A 498 -6.38 -6.66 -24.46
CA PHE A 498 -5.72 -6.81 -25.76
C PHE A 498 -5.49 -5.47 -26.47
N ASN A 499 -6.32 -4.46 -26.22
CA ASN A 499 -6.12 -3.13 -26.82
C ASN A 499 -4.85 -2.49 -26.24
N ALA A 500 -4.67 -2.54 -24.93
CA ALA A 500 -3.44 -2.09 -24.28
C ALA A 500 -2.24 -2.95 -24.70
N TYR A 501 -2.42 -4.28 -24.85
CA TYR A 501 -1.37 -5.17 -25.35
C TYR A 501 -0.86 -4.75 -26.74
N ASP A 502 -1.77 -4.50 -27.68
CA ASP A 502 -1.44 -4.09 -29.05
C ASP A 502 -0.82 -2.68 -29.08
N LYS A 503 -1.33 -1.75 -28.25
CA LYS A 503 -0.72 -0.43 -28.04
C LYS A 503 0.74 -0.56 -27.61
N TYR A 504 1.02 -1.34 -26.56
CA TYR A 504 2.38 -1.50 -26.05
C TYR A 504 3.28 -2.37 -26.94
N THR A 505 2.72 -3.28 -27.74
CA THR A 505 3.49 -4.03 -28.74
C THR A 505 4.05 -3.09 -29.82
N ARG A 506 3.27 -2.11 -30.28
CA ARG A 506 3.74 -1.07 -31.21
C ARG A 506 4.86 -0.22 -30.59
N LYS A 507 4.64 0.30 -29.37
CA LYS A 507 5.66 1.06 -28.63
C LYS A 507 6.94 0.26 -28.35
N PHE A 508 6.80 -1.02 -28.01
CA PHE A 508 7.93 -1.92 -27.80
C PHE A 508 8.80 -2.06 -29.06
N THR A 509 8.16 -2.10 -30.24
CA THR A 509 8.83 -2.17 -31.54
C THR A 509 9.49 -0.84 -31.89
N GLU A 510 8.82 0.28 -31.65
CA GLU A 510 9.36 1.64 -31.86
C GLU A 510 10.64 1.86 -31.04
N ILE A 511 10.61 1.59 -29.73
CA ILE A 511 11.78 1.71 -28.86
C ILE A 511 12.87 0.70 -29.24
N GLY A 512 12.48 -0.50 -29.68
CA GLY A 512 13.44 -1.49 -30.18
C GLY A 512 14.23 -1.01 -31.40
N ASN A 513 13.63 -0.18 -32.27
CA ASN A 513 14.33 0.46 -33.38
C ASN A 513 15.22 1.61 -32.90
N GLU A 514 14.74 2.45 -31.98
CA GLU A 514 15.54 3.51 -31.34
C GLU A 514 16.82 2.94 -30.70
N ILE A 515 16.72 1.80 -30.02
CA ILE A 515 17.88 1.12 -29.43
C ILE A 515 18.88 0.69 -30.51
N LYS A 516 18.42 0.21 -31.67
CA LYS A 516 19.32 -0.18 -32.77
C LYS A 516 20.06 1.03 -33.34
N ASP A 517 19.38 2.16 -33.46
CA ASP A 517 20.00 3.42 -33.89
C ASP A 517 21.04 3.89 -32.86
N ASN A 518 20.72 3.85 -31.57
CA ASN A 518 21.67 4.16 -30.50
C ASN A 518 22.86 3.20 -30.45
N ILE A 519 22.65 1.90 -30.73
CA ILE A 519 23.74 0.93 -30.88
C ILE A 519 24.68 1.32 -32.01
N LYS A 520 24.15 1.75 -33.17
CA LYS A 520 24.98 2.22 -34.28
C LYS A 520 25.84 3.41 -33.87
N VAL A 521 25.25 4.39 -33.18
CA VAL A 521 26.00 5.56 -32.66
C VAL A 521 27.09 5.14 -31.68
N CYS A 522 26.84 4.16 -30.81
CA CYS A 522 27.85 3.62 -29.89
C CYS A 522 28.99 2.92 -30.65
N LYS A 523 28.67 2.13 -31.69
CA LYS A 523 29.70 1.47 -32.52
C LYS A 523 30.58 2.47 -33.28
N ASP A 524 29.96 3.49 -33.86
CA ASP A 524 30.70 4.57 -34.55
C ASP A 524 31.63 5.31 -33.57
N PHE A 525 31.24 5.43 -32.30
CA PHE A 525 32.10 5.97 -31.25
C PHE A 525 33.28 5.04 -30.95
N GLU A 526 33.04 3.72 -30.79
CA GLU A 526 34.11 2.75 -30.58
C GLU A 526 35.13 2.75 -31.72
N GLU A 527 34.68 2.83 -32.97
CA GLU A 527 35.58 2.82 -34.13
C GLU A 527 36.48 4.06 -34.20
N LYS A 528 35.95 5.23 -33.81
CA LYS A 528 36.64 6.52 -33.97
C LYS A 528 37.51 6.91 -32.78
N TYR A 529 37.09 6.55 -31.56
CA TYR A 529 37.64 7.14 -30.33
C TYR A 529 38.12 6.11 -29.31
N TYR A 530 38.00 4.80 -29.59
CA TYR A 530 38.47 3.81 -28.63
C TYR A 530 40.00 3.71 -28.63
N GLU A 531 40.61 4.18 -27.54
CA GLU A 531 42.07 4.18 -27.36
C GLU A 531 42.59 2.89 -26.68
N GLY A 532 41.74 1.92 -26.38
CA GLY A 532 42.17 0.65 -25.78
C GLY A 532 42.55 0.72 -24.30
N ARG A 533 42.21 1.81 -23.59
CA ARG A 533 42.41 1.94 -22.15
C ARG A 533 41.61 0.87 -21.41
N ASN A 534 42.20 0.25 -20.39
CA ASN A 534 41.55 -0.82 -19.62
C ASN A 534 42.16 -0.93 -18.22
N ILE A 535 41.54 -0.26 -17.26
CA ILE A 535 41.99 -0.18 -15.87
C ILE A 535 41.99 -1.57 -15.19
N SER A 536 41.03 -2.42 -15.58
CA SER A 536 40.83 -3.73 -14.94
C SER A 536 41.85 -4.79 -15.40
N GLY A 537 42.58 -4.52 -16.48
CA GLY A 537 43.42 -5.50 -17.17
C GLY A 537 42.65 -6.59 -17.94
N LYS A 538 41.31 -6.55 -17.99
CA LYS A 538 40.47 -7.45 -18.79
C LYS A 538 39.72 -6.68 -19.86
N GLY A 539 40.20 -6.76 -21.11
CA GLY A 539 39.56 -6.07 -22.23
C GLY A 539 38.18 -6.66 -22.48
N VAL A 540 37.16 -5.81 -22.56
CA VAL A 540 35.80 -6.21 -22.92
C VAL A 540 35.50 -5.65 -24.30
N ASP A 541 35.20 -6.53 -25.26
CA ASP A 541 34.75 -6.09 -26.57
C ASP A 541 33.29 -5.59 -26.48
N ARG A 542 33.13 -4.26 -26.41
CA ARG A 542 31.81 -3.63 -26.37
C ARG A 542 30.99 -3.89 -27.62
N ASN A 543 31.60 -4.11 -28.79
CA ASN A 543 30.84 -4.44 -30.01
C ASN A 543 30.10 -5.77 -29.86
N VAL A 544 30.70 -6.76 -29.20
CA VAL A 544 30.04 -8.04 -28.90
C VAL A 544 28.86 -7.83 -27.93
N LEU A 545 29.01 -6.98 -26.91
CA LEU A 545 27.91 -6.65 -26.00
C LEU A 545 26.76 -5.94 -26.73
N LEU A 546 27.09 -4.97 -27.59
CA LEU A 546 26.13 -4.23 -28.42
C LEU A 546 25.40 -5.16 -29.41
N ASP A 547 26.09 -6.14 -30.00
CA ASP A 547 25.46 -7.14 -30.86
C ASP A 547 24.51 -8.07 -30.11
N ASN A 548 24.88 -8.50 -28.90
CA ASN A 548 24.02 -9.29 -28.04
C ASN A 548 22.79 -8.51 -27.60
N LEU A 549 22.94 -7.21 -27.32
CA LEU A 549 21.83 -6.31 -27.06
C LEU A 549 20.91 -6.19 -28.28
N SER A 550 21.47 -5.92 -29.46
CA SER A 550 20.71 -5.83 -30.73
C SER A 550 19.89 -7.09 -31.00
N LYS A 551 20.48 -8.28 -30.79
CA LYS A 551 19.77 -9.57 -30.89
C LYS A 551 18.64 -9.68 -29.87
N THR A 552 18.89 -9.31 -28.62
CA THR A 552 17.91 -9.40 -27.53
C THR A 552 16.72 -8.49 -27.79
N VAL A 553 16.94 -7.23 -28.16
CA VAL A 553 15.87 -6.25 -28.40
C VAL A 553 15.10 -6.52 -29.70
N SER A 554 15.64 -7.35 -30.60
CA SER A 554 14.96 -7.80 -31.82
C SER A 554 14.00 -8.97 -31.60
N LEU A 555 13.96 -9.56 -30.40
CA LEU A 555 13.01 -10.61 -30.08
C LEU A 555 11.58 -10.07 -30.12
N LYS A 556 10.77 -10.59 -31.05
CA LYS A 556 9.36 -10.22 -31.15
C LYS A 556 8.59 -10.81 -29.97
N PRO A 557 7.72 -10.04 -29.31
CA PRO A 557 6.79 -10.61 -28.36
C PRO A 557 5.86 -11.60 -29.09
N GLY A 558 5.61 -12.75 -28.47
CA GLY A 558 4.67 -13.74 -29.01
C GLY A 558 3.23 -13.22 -29.02
N ALA A 559 2.31 -13.98 -29.61
CA ALA A 559 0.88 -13.70 -29.45
C ALA A 559 0.47 -13.80 -27.96
N PRO A 560 -0.47 -12.97 -27.48
CA PRO A 560 -0.90 -13.03 -26.09
C PRO A 560 -1.52 -14.40 -25.81
N LYS A 561 -1.10 -15.04 -24.70
CA LYS A 561 -1.61 -16.36 -24.33
C LYS A 561 -2.98 -16.23 -23.66
N PRO A 562 -4.00 -17.00 -24.10
CA PRO A 562 -5.28 -17.05 -23.41
C PRO A 562 -5.12 -17.44 -21.94
N ASN A 563 -5.81 -16.72 -21.06
CA ASN A 563 -5.82 -16.96 -19.62
C ASN A 563 -7.23 -16.73 -19.03
N TYR A 564 -7.46 -17.10 -17.77
CA TYR A 564 -8.79 -16.97 -17.16
C TYR A 564 -9.34 -15.55 -17.17
N ASP A 565 -8.50 -14.54 -16.90
CA ASP A 565 -8.95 -13.14 -16.82
C ASP A 565 -9.36 -12.60 -18.19
N SER A 566 -8.55 -12.87 -19.21
CA SER A 566 -8.89 -12.59 -20.61
C SER A 566 -10.18 -13.29 -21.04
N TYR A 567 -10.38 -14.55 -20.63
CA TYR A 567 -11.58 -15.29 -20.97
C TYR A 567 -12.82 -14.73 -20.26
N MET A 568 -12.73 -14.36 -18.98
CA MET A 568 -13.84 -13.72 -18.26
C MET A 568 -14.18 -12.33 -18.82
N ASN A 569 -13.18 -11.54 -19.22
CA ASN A 569 -13.38 -10.25 -19.87
C ASN A 569 -14.06 -10.38 -21.24
N LEU A 570 -13.74 -11.43 -22.00
CA LEU A 570 -14.39 -11.71 -23.29
C LEU A 570 -15.87 -12.10 -23.17
N HIS A 571 -16.34 -12.45 -21.97
CA HIS A 571 -17.72 -12.91 -21.72
C HIS A 571 -18.43 -12.02 -20.68
N SER A 572 -18.00 -10.76 -20.53
CA SER A 572 -18.61 -9.77 -19.63
C SER A 572 -18.60 -8.36 -20.27
N GLY A 573 -19.24 -7.40 -19.59
CA GLY A 573 -19.40 -6.02 -20.04
C GLY A 573 -20.07 -5.92 -21.41
N ALA A 574 -19.53 -5.03 -22.26
CA ALA A 574 -19.99 -4.87 -23.64
C ALA A 574 -19.82 -6.12 -24.52
N LYS A 575 -19.04 -7.12 -24.06
CA LYS A 575 -18.80 -8.39 -24.75
C LYS A 575 -19.65 -9.55 -24.22
N ALA A 576 -20.59 -9.28 -23.31
CA ALA A 576 -21.42 -10.31 -22.69
C ALA A 576 -22.44 -10.96 -23.64
N GLY A 577 -22.57 -10.50 -24.88
CA GLY A 577 -23.56 -10.98 -25.86
C GLY A 577 -24.69 -9.96 -26.07
N ALA A 578 -25.32 -10.04 -27.23
CA ALA A 578 -26.39 -9.11 -27.62
C ALA A 578 -27.76 -9.59 -27.14
N THR A 579 -27.94 -10.91 -27.03
CA THR A 579 -29.21 -11.54 -26.60
C THR A 579 -29.16 -11.97 -25.14
N ASP A 580 -30.33 -12.06 -24.51
CA ASP A 580 -30.45 -12.55 -23.12
C ASP A 580 -29.91 -13.96 -22.94
N ASP A 581 -30.02 -14.82 -23.95
CA ASP A 581 -29.50 -16.18 -23.92
C ASP A 581 -27.97 -16.21 -23.93
N GLU A 582 -27.37 -15.38 -24.77
CA GLU A 582 -25.91 -15.25 -24.81
C GLU A 582 -25.40 -14.70 -23.47
N LYS A 583 -26.09 -13.69 -22.91
CA LYS A 583 -25.77 -13.12 -21.59
C LYS A 583 -25.81 -14.20 -20.50
N ARG A 584 -26.85 -15.05 -20.46
CA ARG A 584 -26.94 -16.18 -19.50
C ARG A 584 -25.83 -17.21 -19.68
N LYS A 585 -25.57 -17.64 -20.91
CA LYS A 585 -24.46 -18.57 -21.21
C LYS A 585 -23.10 -17.99 -20.78
N ASN A 586 -22.93 -16.69 -20.99
CA ASN A 586 -21.70 -15.99 -20.65
C ASN A 586 -21.53 -15.78 -19.14
N ILE A 587 -22.63 -15.58 -18.40
CA ILE A 587 -22.63 -15.65 -16.92
C ILE A 587 -22.09 -17.01 -16.46
N SER A 588 -22.61 -18.12 -16.98
CA SER A 588 -22.15 -19.48 -16.64
C SER A 588 -20.66 -19.67 -16.93
N LYS A 589 -20.19 -19.22 -18.10
CA LYS A 589 -18.78 -19.29 -18.50
C LYS A 589 -17.86 -18.48 -17.58
N VAL A 590 -18.27 -17.28 -17.18
CA VAL A 590 -17.48 -16.43 -16.27
C VAL A 590 -17.41 -17.07 -14.88
N ILE A 591 -18.52 -17.56 -14.34
CA ILE A 591 -18.53 -18.26 -13.03
C ILE A 591 -17.68 -19.54 -13.09
N ALA A 592 -17.73 -20.28 -14.20
CA ALA A 592 -16.93 -21.48 -14.42
C ALA A 592 -15.42 -21.16 -14.46
N ALA A 593 -15.04 -20.16 -15.26
CA ALA A 593 -13.67 -19.68 -15.34
C ALA A 593 -13.15 -19.20 -13.97
N TYR A 594 -13.95 -18.42 -13.25
CA TYR A 594 -13.62 -17.97 -11.90
C TYR A 594 -13.43 -19.13 -10.92
N SER A 595 -14.33 -20.12 -10.96
CA SER A 595 -14.27 -21.30 -10.08
C SER A 595 -13.02 -22.14 -10.35
N LEU A 596 -12.70 -22.41 -11.62
CA LEU A 596 -11.50 -23.16 -11.99
C LEU A 596 -10.20 -22.41 -11.63
N LYS A 597 -10.18 -21.08 -11.82
CA LYS A 597 -9.09 -20.22 -11.37
C LYS A 597 -8.90 -20.30 -9.85
N LYS A 598 -9.98 -20.21 -9.07
CA LYS A 598 -9.96 -20.32 -7.60
C LYS A 598 -9.44 -21.67 -7.11
N LEU A 599 -9.70 -22.74 -7.88
CA LEU A 599 -9.20 -24.09 -7.62
C LEU A 599 -7.75 -24.33 -8.09
N GLY A 600 -7.08 -23.31 -8.65
CA GLY A 600 -5.71 -23.42 -9.14
C GLY A 600 -5.55 -24.37 -10.34
N LYS A 601 -6.61 -24.61 -11.10
CA LYS A 601 -6.53 -25.46 -12.30
C LYS A 601 -5.83 -24.73 -13.45
N PRO A 602 -5.06 -25.44 -14.31
CA PRO A 602 -4.51 -24.83 -15.51
C PRO A 602 -5.61 -24.33 -16.44
N PHE A 603 -5.36 -23.21 -17.14
CA PHE A 603 -6.33 -22.65 -18.08
C PHE A 603 -6.65 -23.64 -19.21
N SER A 604 -7.95 -23.92 -19.39
CA SER A 604 -8.46 -24.85 -20.40
C SER A 604 -9.87 -24.42 -20.81
N ILE A 605 -10.04 -23.98 -22.06
CA ILE A 605 -11.36 -23.57 -22.60
C ILE A 605 -12.35 -24.74 -22.52
N LYS A 606 -11.88 -25.96 -22.81
CA LYS A 606 -12.69 -27.17 -22.73
C LYS A 606 -13.25 -27.40 -21.33
N ASP A 607 -12.41 -27.25 -20.30
CA ASP A 607 -12.85 -27.45 -18.92
C ASP A 607 -13.78 -26.32 -18.48
N ILE A 608 -13.54 -25.08 -18.92
CA ILE A 608 -14.44 -23.96 -18.66
C ILE A 608 -15.83 -24.24 -19.25
N HIS A 609 -15.93 -24.65 -20.52
CA HIS A 609 -17.21 -24.95 -21.15
C HIS A 609 -17.95 -26.09 -20.44
N LYS A 610 -17.24 -27.17 -20.10
CA LYS A 610 -17.81 -28.30 -19.34
C LYS A 610 -18.35 -27.86 -17.97
N ASN A 611 -17.62 -27.00 -17.25
CA ASN A 611 -18.08 -26.48 -15.95
C ASN A 611 -19.21 -25.45 -16.13
N ALA A 612 -19.22 -24.68 -17.22
CA ALA A 612 -20.26 -23.73 -17.52
C ALA A 612 -21.61 -24.42 -17.73
N GLU A 613 -21.64 -25.53 -18.47
CA GLU A 613 -22.86 -26.36 -18.64
C GLU A 613 -23.39 -26.89 -17.29
N GLN A 614 -22.49 -27.23 -16.36
CA GLN A 614 -22.88 -27.66 -15.02
C GLN A 614 -23.44 -26.49 -14.19
N ILE A 615 -22.78 -25.32 -14.24
CA ILE A 615 -23.23 -24.12 -13.55
C ILE A 615 -24.58 -23.65 -14.09
N GLU A 616 -24.79 -23.70 -15.39
CA GLU A 616 -26.06 -23.32 -16.03
C GLU A 616 -27.24 -24.08 -15.43
N LYS A 617 -27.06 -25.40 -15.21
CA LYS A 617 -28.06 -26.25 -14.55
C LYS A 617 -28.18 -25.98 -13.05
N ILE A 618 -27.06 -25.92 -12.34
CA ILE A 618 -27.04 -25.73 -10.87
C ILE A 618 -27.64 -24.37 -10.48
N TYR A 619 -27.51 -23.35 -11.33
CA TYR A 619 -27.93 -21.98 -11.06
C TYR A 619 -29.27 -21.63 -11.71
N LEU A 620 -29.89 -22.55 -12.46
CA LEU A 620 -31.11 -22.35 -13.24
C LEU A 620 -30.99 -21.15 -14.20
N LEU A 621 -29.93 -21.15 -15.01
CA LEU A 621 -29.64 -20.09 -15.98
C LEU A 621 -30.17 -20.41 -17.38
N ASP A 622 -30.79 -21.57 -17.59
CA ASP A 622 -31.39 -21.95 -18.88
C ASP A 622 -32.69 -21.16 -19.16
N LYS A 623 -33.17 -21.23 -20.41
CA LYS A 623 -34.34 -20.46 -20.87
C LYS A 623 -35.65 -20.88 -20.19
N ASP A 624 -35.76 -22.12 -19.77
CA ASP A 624 -37.03 -22.74 -19.37
C ASP A 624 -37.25 -22.66 -17.84
N THR A 625 -36.18 -22.50 -17.05
CA THR A 625 -36.21 -22.51 -15.58
C THR A 625 -35.77 -21.19 -14.92
N ALA A 626 -35.39 -20.19 -15.71
CA ALA A 626 -34.84 -18.92 -15.22
C ALA A 626 -35.86 -18.01 -14.51
N SER A 627 -36.28 -18.40 -13.31
CA SER A 627 -37.18 -17.63 -12.45
C SER A 627 -36.54 -16.35 -11.87
N ILE A 628 -35.21 -16.20 -11.91
CA ILE A 628 -34.50 -15.03 -11.32
C ILE A 628 -34.31 -13.88 -12.31
N TYR A 629 -34.42 -14.14 -13.61
CA TYR A 629 -34.16 -13.16 -14.66
C TYR A 629 -35.41 -12.63 -15.34
N GLN A 630 -36.59 -13.16 -15.01
CA GLN A 630 -37.84 -12.68 -15.59
C GLN A 630 -38.14 -11.20 -15.23
N ASN A 631 -37.46 -10.62 -14.23
CA ASN A 631 -37.63 -9.22 -13.79
C ASN A 631 -36.32 -8.49 -13.42
N LYS A 632 -35.13 -8.98 -13.81
CA LYS A 632 -33.85 -8.33 -13.48
C LYS A 632 -33.05 -7.96 -14.72
N ASP A 633 -32.52 -6.73 -14.68
CA ASP A 633 -31.62 -6.15 -15.67
C ASP A 633 -30.35 -7.01 -15.85
N LEU A 634 -30.39 -7.90 -16.84
CA LEU A 634 -29.23 -8.71 -17.26
C LEU A 634 -28.04 -7.82 -17.62
N GLU A 635 -28.26 -6.59 -18.08
CA GLU A 635 -27.18 -5.66 -18.40
C GLU A 635 -26.43 -5.24 -17.14
N SER A 636 -27.15 -4.92 -16.06
CA SER A 636 -26.56 -4.64 -14.75
C SER A 636 -25.78 -5.83 -14.17
N ILE A 637 -26.23 -7.06 -14.43
CA ILE A 637 -25.52 -8.28 -13.99
C ILE A 637 -24.26 -8.50 -14.81
N THR A 638 -24.35 -8.37 -16.14
CA THR A 638 -23.22 -8.64 -17.03
C THR A 638 -22.28 -7.46 -17.19
N LYS A 639 -22.56 -6.29 -16.60
CA LYS A 639 -21.75 -5.06 -16.78
C LYS A 639 -20.25 -5.24 -16.51
N ASP A 640 -19.89 -6.12 -15.58
CA ASP A 640 -18.51 -6.46 -15.26
C ASP A 640 -18.41 -7.84 -14.59
N ILE A 641 -17.18 -8.38 -14.52
CA ILE A 641 -16.90 -9.69 -13.91
C ILE A 641 -17.37 -9.76 -12.46
N LYS A 642 -17.19 -8.69 -11.67
CA LYS A 642 -17.54 -8.69 -10.23
C LYS A 642 -19.05 -8.82 -10.04
N SER A 643 -19.81 -8.16 -10.91
CA SER A 643 -21.28 -8.17 -10.91
C SER A 643 -21.81 -9.55 -11.28
N ILE A 644 -21.19 -10.22 -12.26
CA ILE A 644 -21.50 -11.60 -12.61
C ILE A 644 -21.21 -12.55 -11.42
N ILE A 645 -20.03 -12.44 -10.79
CA ILE A 645 -19.67 -13.29 -9.65
C ILE A 645 -20.61 -13.04 -8.47
N ALA A 646 -20.90 -11.78 -8.13
CA ALA A 646 -21.79 -11.43 -7.04
C ALA A 646 -23.24 -11.89 -7.29
N ALA A 647 -23.72 -11.76 -8.53
CA ALA A 647 -25.01 -12.30 -8.94
C ALA A 647 -25.02 -13.83 -8.81
N GLY A 648 -23.95 -14.50 -9.23
CA GLY A 648 -23.76 -15.93 -9.05
C GLY A 648 -23.77 -16.36 -7.58
N GLU A 649 -22.99 -15.71 -6.72
CA GLU A 649 -22.96 -16.01 -5.28
C GLU A 649 -24.32 -15.80 -4.62
N LYS A 650 -24.98 -14.67 -4.93
CA LYS A 650 -26.34 -14.38 -4.46
C LYS A 650 -27.33 -15.43 -4.94
N GLN A 651 -27.21 -15.87 -6.18
CA GLN A 651 -28.06 -16.89 -6.77
C GLN A 651 -27.85 -18.26 -6.12
N ARG A 652 -26.60 -18.63 -5.86
CA ARG A 652 -26.27 -19.85 -5.11
C ARG A 652 -26.86 -19.81 -3.70
N LEU A 653 -26.68 -18.71 -2.96
CA LEU A 653 -27.27 -18.54 -1.64
C LEU A 653 -28.81 -18.55 -1.68
N ASN A 654 -29.38 -18.00 -2.74
CA ASN A 654 -30.82 -18.01 -2.96
C ASN A 654 -31.37 -19.43 -3.11
N LEU A 655 -30.70 -20.29 -3.90
CA LEU A 655 -31.15 -21.65 -4.18
C LEU A 655 -30.79 -22.66 -3.07
N TYR A 656 -29.62 -22.55 -2.47
CA TYR A 656 -29.05 -23.57 -1.59
C TYR A 656 -28.86 -23.12 -0.13
N GLY A 657 -29.01 -21.82 0.16
CA GLY A 657 -28.86 -21.29 1.51
C GLY A 657 -30.07 -21.58 2.39
N ILE A 658 -29.82 -21.89 3.66
CA ILE A 658 -30.86 -22.09 4.67
C ILE A 658 -31.58 -20.76 4.94
N LYS A 659 -32.92 -20.78 4.98
CA LYS A 659 -33.76 -19.60 5.20
C LYS A 659 -34.17 -19.46 6.67
N ASN A 660 -34.61 -18.25 7.04
CA ASN A 660 -35.23 -17.93 8.33
C ASN A 660 -34.39 -18.33 9.56
N ASP A 661 -33.06 -18.29 9.44
CA ASP A 661 -32.10 -18.64 10.50
C ASP A 661 -32.28 -20.06 11.10
N GLN A 662 -32.87 -20.99 10.33
CA GLN A 662 -33.21 -22.35 10.79
C GLN A 662 -32.04 -23.35 10.71
N GLN A 663 -30.79 -22.86 10.81
CA GLN A 663 -29.57 -23.66 10.66
C GLN A 663 -29.48 -24.78 11.69
N GLN A 664 -29.88 -24.52 12.93
CA GLN A 664 -29.87 -25.51 14.01
C GLN A 664 -30.91 -26.61 13.78
N GLN A 665 -32.13 -26.25 13.37
CA GLN A 665 -33.17 -27.22 13.08
C GLN A 665 -32.82 -28.10 11.87
N PHE A 666 -32.18 -27.52 10.84
CA PHE A 666 -31.63 -28.28 9.72
C PHE A 666 -30.64 -29.37 10.19
N ILE A 667 -29.69 -29.00 11.06
CA ILE A 667 -28.71 -29.94 11.61
C ILE A 667 -29.40 -31.06 12.40
N GLU A 668 -30.37 -30.71 13.24
CA GLU A 668 -31.11 -31.70 14.04
C GLU A 668 -31.92 -32.68 13.17
N ASP A 669 -32.55 -32.17 12.11
CA ASP A 669 -33.29 -32.98 11.16
C ASP A 669 -32.34 -33.89 10.35
N MET A 670 -31.15 -33.40 9.96
CA MET A 670 -30.10 -34.23 9.37
C MET A 670 -29.54 -35.28 10.35
N LYS A 671 -29.43 -34.98 11.65
CA LYS A 671 -29.05 -35.98 12.69
C LYS A 671 -30.10 -37.08 12.84
N LYS A 672 -31.39 -36.74 12.79
CA LYS A 672 -32.48 -37.73 12.80
C LYS A 672 -32.41 -38.62 11.56
N LEU A 673 -32.17 -38.02 10.39
CA LEU A 673 -31.94 -38.78 9.16
C LEU A 673 -30.73 -39.72 9.29
N LEU A 674 -29.57 -39.22 9.72
CA LEU A 674 -28.36 -40.04 9.86
C LEU A 674 -28.60 -41.27 10.75
N LYS A 675 -29.32 -41.10 11.87
CA LYS A 675 -29.68 -42.20 12.79
C LYS A 675 -30.62 -43.23 12.17
N SER A 676 -31.46 -42.83 11.21
CA SER A 676 -32.38 -43.72 10.50
C SER A 676 -31.72 -44.43 9.31
N MET A 677 -30.66 -43.83 8.75
CA MET A 677 -29.88 -44.43 7.66
C MET A 677 -29.22 -45.73 8.12
N ARG A 678 -29.08 -46.68 7.20
CA ARG A 678 -28.38 -47.95 7.47
C ARG A 678 -26.87 -47.71 7.43
N SER A 679 -26.12 -48.52 8.17
CA SER A 679 -24.65 -48.47 8.14
C SER A 679 -24.11 -48.52 6.71
N PRO A 680 -23.08 -47.70 6.39
CA PRO A 680 -22.46 -47.70 5.06
C PRO A 680 -21.64 -48.98 4.80
N ASN A 681 -21.32 -49.77 5.83
CA ASN A 681 -20.53 -50.98 5.69
C ASN A 681 -21.25 -52.02 4.80
N GLY A 682 -20.53 -52.49 3.76
CA GLY A 682 -21.07 -53.42 2.78
C GLY A 682 -22.08 -52.81 1.79
N ARG A 683 -22.13 -51.48 1.66
CA ARG A 683 -23.00 -50.77 0.72
C ARG A 683 -22.24 -50.26 -0.51
N SER A 684 -22.99 -49.79 -1.52
CA SER A 684 -22.37 -49.23 -2.74
C SER A 684 -21.58 -47.96 -2.42
N LYS A 685 -20.61 -47.62 -3.27
CA LYS A 685 -19.80 -46.41 -3.11
C LYS A 685 -20.67 -45.15 -3.09
N GLU A 686 -21.71 -45.12 -3.91
CA GLU A 686 -22.65 -44.00 -4.00
C GLU A 686 -23.50 -43.85 -2.74
N TYR A 687 -23.96 -44.97 -2.15
CA TYR A 687 -24.68 -44.91 -0.86
C TYR A 687 -23.76 -44.47 0.28
N THR A 688 -22.53 -44.99 0.31
CA THR A 688 -21.51 -44.60 1.29
C THR A 688 -21.20 -43.11 1.19
N HIS A 689 -21.10 -42.58 -0.03
CA HIS A 689 -20.94 -41.15 -0.25
C HIS A 689 -22.14 -40.34 0.26
N LEU A 690 -23.38 -40.75 -0.05
CA LEU A 690 -24.59 -40.12 0.49
C LEU A 690 -24.61 -40.12 2.02
N TYR A 691 -24.31 -41.27 2.65
CA TYR A 691 -24.23 -41.40 4.11
C TYR A 691 -23.22 -40.42 4.70
N ASN A 692 -22.01 -40.36 4.15
CA ASN A 692 -20.96 -39.46 4.63
C ASN A 692 -21.31 -37.98 4.44
N THR A 693 -21.99 -37.64 3.34
CA THR A 693 -22.44 -36.26 3.10
C THR A 693 -23.54 -35.87 4.08
N VAL A 694 -24.52 -36.73 4.34
CA VAL A 694 -25.55 -36.51 5.38
C VAL A 694 -24.92 -36.42 6.77
N LYS A 695 -23.92 -37.27 7.06
CA LYS A 695 -23.16 -37.19 8.32
C LYS A 695 -22.51 -35.81 8.48
N ARG A 696 -21.78 -35.35 7.46
CA ARG A 696 -21.17 -34.02 7.47
C ARG A 696 -22.22 -32.91 7.64
N ALA A 697 -23.37 -33.01 6.96
CA ALA A 697 -24.49 -32.08 7.14
C ALA A 697 -25.03 -32.06 8.58
N SER A 698 -25.09 -33.23 9.23
CA SER A 698 -25.54 -33.39 10.62
C SER A 698 -24.52 -32.91 11.66
N GLU A 699 -23.27 -32.68 11.25
CA GLU A 699 -22.15 -32.26 12.10
C GLU A 699 -21.72 -30.81 11.79
N MET A 700 -22.49 -30.06 10.99
CA MET A 700 -22.09 -28.72 10.50
C MET A 700 -21.74 -27.70 11.60
N ASN A 701 -22.27 -27.84 12.81
CA ASN A 701 -21.86 -26.97 13.93
C ASN A 701 -20.37 -27.13 14.27
N GLU A 702 -19.82 -28.34 14.14
CA GLU A 702 -18.39 -28.61 14.38
C GLU A 702 -17.50 -27.99 13.30
N TYR A 703 -18.00 -27.92 12.06
CA TYR A 703 -17.27 -27.37 10.91
C TYR A 703 -17.42 -25.84 10.76
N THR A 704 -18.41 -25.23 11.42
CA THR A 704 -18.72 -23.79 11.30
C THR A 704 -18.46 -23.00 12.56
N GLU A 705 -17.99 -23.65 13.63
CA GLU A 705 -17.61 -23.00 14.89
C GLU A 705 -16.52 -21.94 14.65
N GLY A 706 -16.75 -20.72 15.15
CA GLY A 706 -15.81 -19.60 15.02
C GLY A 706 -15.74 -18.95 13.63
N LEU A 707 -16.49 -19.43 12.63
CA LEU A 707 -16.54 -18.79 11.31
C LEU A 707 -17.42 -17.52 11.34
N PRO A 708 -17.04 -16.46 10.60
CA PRO A 708 -17.92 -15.32 10.36
C PRO A 708 -19.22 -15.76 9.66
N SER A 709 -20.33 -15.06 9.95
CA SER A 709 -21.68 -15.41 9.45
C SER A 709 -21.72 -15.72 7.93
N LYS A 710 -21.09 -14.88 7.10
CA LYS A 710 -21.03 -15.09 5.65
C LYS A 710 -20.38 -16.43 5.26
N ASN A 711 -19.28 -16.80 5.90
CA ASN A 711 -18.58 -18.03 5.60
C ASN A 711 -19.38 -19.26 6.06
N ARG A 712 -20.12 -19.12 7.17
CA ARG A 712 -21.04 -20.15 7.65
C ARG A 712 -22.16 -20.42 6.66
N ASP A 713 -22.79 -19.37 6.11
CA ASP A 713 -23.83 -19.49 5.09
C ASP A 713 -23.31 -20.18 3.82
N ASP A 714 -22.09 -19.84 3.39
CA ASP A 714 -21.45 -20.48 2.24
C ASP A 714 -21.20 -21.98 2.46
N GLU A 715 -20.78 -22.39 3.66
CA GLU A 715 -20.62 -23.81 4.00
C GLU A 715 -21.96 -24.56 4.01
N PHE A 716 -23.04 -23.95 4.53
CA PHE A 716 -24.39 -24.53 4.44
C PHE A 716 -24.89 -24.66 2.99
N CYS A 717 -24.60 -23.67 2.14
CA CYS A 717 -24.89 -23.78 0.71
C CYS A 717 -24.15 -24.96 0.08
N GLN A 718 -22.85 -25.08 0.37
CA GLN A 718 -22.00 -26.12 -0.21
C GLN A 718 -22.46 -27.52 0.24
N ILE A 719 -22.77 -27.72 1.52
CA ILE A 719 -23.21 -29.03 2.00
C ILE A 719 -24.57 -29.43 1.42
N ASN A 720 -25.49 -28.48 1.24
CA ASN A 720 -26.78 -28.75 0.58
C ASN A 720 -26.59 -29.18 -0.88
N LEU A 721 -25.69 -28.51 -1.60
CA LEU A 721 -25.32 -28.89 -2.96
C LEU A 721 -24.64 -30.28 -3.00
N ASP A 722 -23.78 -30.59 -2.04
CA ASP A 722 -23.14 -31.89 -1.92
C ASP A 722 -24.20 -32.99 -1.65
N VAL A 723 -25.20 -32.73 -0.80
CA VAL A 723 -26.30 -33.67 -0.52
C VAL A 723 -27.10 -33.96 -1.78
N ILE A 724 -27.50 -32.93 -2.53
CA ILE A 724 -28.27 -33.08 -3.77
C ILE A 724 -27.48 -33.93 -4.78
N ASN A 725 -26.20 -33.60 -4.99
CA ASN A 725 -25.32 -34.34 -5.89
C ASN A 725 -25.13 -35.81 -5.45
N ALA A 726 -25.01 -36.06 -4.14
CA ALA A 726 -24.86 -37.40 -3.61
C ALA A 726 -26.15 -38.23 -3.81
N VAL A 727 -27.33 -37.61 -3.64
CA VAL A 727 -28.61 -38.24 -3.95
C VAL A 727 -28.71 -38.57 -5.45
N GLN A 728 -28.46 -37.62 -6.34
CA GLN A 728 -28.51 -37.83 -7.80
C GLN A 728 -27.59 -38.97 -8.24
N LYS A 729 -26.35 -39.02 -7.74
CA LYS A 729 -25.41 -40.12 -8.02
C LYS A 729 -25.91 -41.46 -7.49
N TYR A 730 -26.49 -41.47 -6.29
CA TYR A 730 -27.03 -42.68 -5.69
C TYR A 730 -28.25 -43.20 -6.46
N VAL A 731 -29.22 -42.36 -6.83
CA VAL A 731 -30.44 -42.79 -7.52
C VAL A 731 -30.21 -43.14 -8.99
N LYS A 732 -29.12 -42.68 -9.60
CA LYS A 732 -28.74 -43.03 -10.98
C LYS A 732 -28.65 -44.56 -11.15
N GLY A 733 -29.38 -45.10 -12.13
CA GLY A 733 -29.49 -46.54 -12.39
C GLY A 733 -30.36 -47.33 -11.41
N LYS A 734 -31.08 -46.66 -10.50
CA LYS A 734 -32.06 -47.26 -9.57
C LYS A 734 -33.49 -46.93 -10.00
N GLU A 735 -33.78 -47.21 -11.27
CA GLU A 735 -34.93 -46.70 -12.00
C GLU A 735 -36.25 -47.42 -11.71
N THR A 736 -36.27 -48.48 -10.90
CA THR A 736 -37.50 -49.21 -10.54
C THR A 736 -37.71 -49.30 -9.04
N VAL A 737 -38.98 -49.35 -8.61
CA VAL A 737 -39.34 -49.62 -7.22
C VAL A 737 -38.83 -51.00 -6.82
N ARG A 738 -38.04 -51.07 -5.73
CA ARG A 738 -37.37 -52.33 -5.36
C ARG A 738 -38.35 -53.23 -4.64
N ARG A 739 -38.22 -54.55 -4.83
CA ARG A 739 -39.00 -55.55 -4.08
C ARG A 739 -38.50 -55.72 -2.63
N SER A 740 -37.22 -55.45 -2.38
CA SER A 740 -36.61 -55.60 -1.06
C SER A 740 -36.91 -54.41 -0.15
N THR A 741 -37.42 -54.66 1.06
CA THR A 741 -37.63 -53.65 2.12
C THR A 741 -36.38 -52.82 2.39
N LYS A 742 -35.22 -53.48 2.53
CA LYS A 742 -33.91 -52.82 2.74
C LYS A 742 -33.52 -51.86 1.62
N GLY A 743 -33.93 -52.15 0.39
CA GLY A 743 -33.65 -51.32 -0.79
C GLY A 743 -34.56 -50.11 -0.87
N ASN A 744 -35.84 -50.27 -0.52
CA ASN A 744 -36.79 -49.18 -0.45
C ASN A 744 -36.45 -48.21 0.67
N GLU A 745 -36.09 -48.70 1.86
CA GLU A 745 -35.63 -47.83 2.95
C GLU A 745 -34.43 -46.96 2.55
N ALA A 746 -33.44 -47.52 1.86
CA ALA A 746 -32.25 -46.77 1.44
C ALA A 746 -32.57 -45.71 0.37
N PHE A 747 -33.52 -45.99 -0.53
CA PHE A 747 -34.06 -44.99 -1.45
C PHE A 747 -34.85 -43.91 -0.72
N ALA A 748 -35.70 -44.31 0.22
CA ALA A 748 -36.52 -43.43 1.02
C ALA A 748 -35.67 -42.48 1.88
N SER A 749 -34.52 -42.92 2.41
CA SER A 749 -33.53 -42.04 3.07
C SER A 749 -32.93 -40.99 2.13
N SER A 750 -32.76 -41.29 0.84
CA SER A 750 -32.27 -40.30 -0.13
C SER A 750 -33.33 -39.23 -0.44
N MET A 751 -34.61 -39.62 -0.45
CA MET A 751 -35.73 -38.68 -0.58
C MET A 751 -35.93 -37.86 0.70
N ASP A 752 -35.70 -38.44 1.89
CA ASP A 752 -35.67 -37.67 3.14
C ASP A 752 -34.60 -36.58 3.11
N ALA A 753 -33.42 -36.89 2.57
CA ALA A 753 -32.34 -35.91 2.45
C ALA A 753 -32.75 -34.74 1.56
N LEU A 754 -33.35 -35.01 0.39
CA LEU A 754 -33.87 -33.96 -0.50
C LEU A 754 -35.01 -33.17 0.14
N SER A 755 -35.94 -33.83 0.83
CA SER A 755 -37.04 -33.18 1.55
C SER A 755 -36.52 -32.23 2.64
N ILE A 756 -35.56 -32.68 3.46
CA ILE A 756 -34.95 -31.84 4.50
C ILE A 756 -34.26 -30.63 3.85
N VAL A 757 -33.47 -30.83 2.78
CA VAL A 757 -32.86 -29.70 2.07
C VAL A 757 -33.93 -28.74 1.54
N SER A 758 -34.98 -29.22 0.86
CA SER A 758 -36.09 -28.39 0.36
C SER A 758 -36.73 -27.55 1.45
N LYS A 759 -37.12 -28.19 2.56
CA LYS A 759 -37.80 -27.56 3.70
C LYS A 759 -37.07 -26.32 4.20
N TYR A 760 -35.74 -26.38 4.23
CA TYR A 760 -34.90 -25.32 4.78
C TYR A 760 -34.35 -24.35 3.72
N THR A 761 -34.39 -24.67 2.43
CA THR A 761 -33.87 -23.79 1.35
C THR A 761 -34.96 -23.12 0.50
N LYS A 762 -36.22 -23.56 0.57
CA LYS A 762 -37.33 -22.98 -0.20
C LYS A 762 -37.70 -21.57 0.28
N GLN A 763 -38.18 -20.74 -0.63
CA GLN A 763 -38.64 -19.38 -0.33
C GLN A 763 -40.03 -19.37 0.31
N PRO A 764 -40.41 -18.32 1.06
CA PRO A 764 -41.78 -18.14 1.53
C PRO A 764 -42.78 -18.24 0.38
N GLY A 765 -43.82 -19.06 0.55
CA GLY A 765 -44.84 -19.31 -0.47
C GLY A 765 -44.49 -20.40 -1.49
N GLN A 766 -43.27 -20.96 -1.46
CA GLN A 766 -42.93 -22.15 -2.25
C GLN A 766 -43.27 -23.43 -1.49
N GLU A 767 -43.92 -24.37 -2.17
CA GLU A 767 -44.18 -25.70 -1.62
C GLU A 767 -42.89 -26.53 -1.54
N VAL A 768 -42.09 -26.51 -2.61
CA VAL A 768 -40.81 -27.22 -2.74
C VAL A 768 -39.77 -26.30 -3.36
N ASN A 769 -38.50 -26.46 -2.99
CA ASN A 769 -37.40 -25.76 -3.64
C ASN A 769 -37.30 -26.17 -5.14
N PRO A 770 -37.19 -25.23 -6.10
CA PRO A 770 -37.19 -25.54 -7.54
C PRO A 770 -36.14 -26.57 -7.98
N ILE A 771 -34.92 -26.51 -7.44
CA ILE A 771 -33.88 -27.49 -7.77
C ILE A 771 -34.27 -28.89 -7.29
N ILE A 772 -34.85 -28.96 -6.08
CA ILE A 772 -35.30 -30.23 -5.52
C ILE A 772 -36.48 -30.78 -6.33
N ALA A 773 -37.40 -29.92 -6.75
CA ALA A 773 -38.49 -30.28 -7.64
C ALA A 773 -37.97 -30.89 -8.95
N ASP A 774 -37.00 -30.26 -9.60
CA ASP A 774 -36.38 -30.77 -10.83
C ASP A 774 -35.71 -32.14 -10.62
N VAL A 775 -34.95 -32.29 -9.53
CA VAL A 775 -34.29 -33.56 -9.19
C VAL A 775 -35.32 -34.66 -8.91
N VAL A 776 -36.37 -34.37 -8.15
CA VAL A 776 -37.42 -35.35 -7.83
C VAL A 776 -38.23 -35.71 -9.08
N ASN A 777 -38.54 -34.74 -9.94
CA ASN A 777 -39.20 -34.98 -11.23
C ASN A 777 -38.34 -35.85 -12.15
N GLU A 778 -37.03 -35.62 -12.23
CA GLU A 778 -36.12 -36.46 -13.03
C GLU A 778 -36.12 -37.91 -12.52
N ILE A 779 -36.13 -38.09 -11.20
CA ILE A 779 -36.20 -39.40 -10.56
C ILE A 779 -37.56 -40.06 -10.85
N ASN A 780 -38.65 -39.31 -10.70
CA ASN A 780 -40.00 -39.85 -10.85
C ASN A 780 -40.34 -40.17 -12.31
N THR A 781 -39.82 -39.40 -13.27
CA THR A 781 -39.97 -39.70 -14.71
C THR A 781 -39.45 -41.09 -15.07
N LYS A 782 -38.40 -41.55 -14.37
CA LYS A 782 -37.81 -42.88 -14.57
C LYS A 782 -38.50 -43.95 -13.73
N ARG A 783 -38.86 -43.62 -12.48
CA ARG A 783 -39.33 -44.58 -11.47
C ARG A 783 -40.84 -44.78 -11.43
N MET A 784 -41.61 -43.79 -11.85
CA MET A 784 -43.08 -43.75 -11.78
C MET A 784 -43.60 -44.10 -10.38
N ASP A 785 -42.99 -43.51 -9.35
CA ASP A 785 -43.29 -43.79 -7.94
C ASP A 785 -44.53 -42.96 -7.53
N PRO A 786 -45.65 -43.58 -7.14
CA PRO A 786 -46.87 -42.84 -6.78
C PRO A 786 -46.66 -41.84 -5.63
N GLU A 787 -45.71 -42.10 -4.73
CA GLU A 787 -45.38 -41.20 -3.62
C GLU A 787 -44.64 -39.93 -4.05
N LEU A 788 -44.05 -39.94 -5.25
CA LEU A 788 -43.34 -38.81 -5.85
C LEU A 788 -44.15 -38.11 -6.96
N ALA A 789 -45.35 -38.60 -7.28
CA ALA A 789 -46.23 -38.03 -8.31
C ALA A 789 -46.77 -36.64 -7.95
N ASP A 790 -46.90 -36.36 -6.65
CA ASP A 790 -47.38 -35.08 -6.12
C ASP A 790 -46.30 -34.42 -5.27
N LEU A 791 -45.54 -33.50 -5.88
CA LEU A 791 -44.43 -32.80 -5.21
C LEU A 791 -44.88 -32.02 -3.98
N SER A 792 -46.14 -31.53 -3.92
CA SER A 792 -46.67 -30.80 -2.77
C SER A 792 -46.65 -31.65 -1.49
N LYS A 793 -46.67 -32.97 -1.65
CA LYS A 793 -46.60 -33.95 -0.55
C LYS A 793 -45.19 -34.41 -0.22
N LEU A 794 -44.14 -33.94 -0.93
CA LEU A 794 -42.77 -34.40 -0.72
C LEU A 794 -42.36 -34.27 0.75
N GLU A 795 -42.57 -33.10 1.36
CA GLU A 795 -42.20 -32.83 2.76
C GLU A 795 -43.11 -33.51 3.79
N ASN A 796 -44.30 -33.95 3.37
CA ASN A 796 -45.22 -34.72 4.21
C ASN A 796 -44.87 -36.22 4.19
N ASN A 797 -44.50 -36.73 3.02
CA ASN A 797 -44.18 -38.14 2.79
C ASN A 797 -42.74 -38.48 3.22
N TYR A 798 -41.83 -37.51 3.07
CA TYR A 798 -40.38 -37.67 3.26
C TYR A 798 -39.84 -36.59 4.20
N GLY A 799 -38.77 -36.91 4.92
CA GLY A 799 -38.03 -35.95 5.76
C GLY A 799 -37.77 -36.47 7.17
N ALA A 800 -37.46 -35.55 8.09
CA ALA A 800 -37.03 -35.90 9.44
C ALA A 800 -38.09 -36.66 10.26
N THR A 801 -39.38 -36.37 10.06
CA THR A 801 -40.48 -37.08 10.74
C THR A 801 -40.52 -38.55 10.35
N ARG A 802 -40.50 -38.85 9.04
CA ARG A 802 -40.47 -40.23 8.54
C ARG A 802 -39.20 -40.95 8.98
N ALA A 803 -38.05 -40.28 8.91
CA ALA A 803 -36.79 -40.82 9.40
C ALA A 803 -36.86 -41.22 10.89
N ASN A 804 -37.50 -40.41 11.72
CA ASN A 804 -37.68 -40.72 13.14
C ASN A 804 -38.62 -41.92 13.37
N ASN A 805 -39.70 -42.03 12.60
CA ASN A 805 -40.62 -43.17 12.68
C ASN A 805 -39.91 -44.49 12.36
N VAL A 806 -39.04 -44.51 11.33
CA VAL A 806 -38.23 -45.69 11.01
C VAL A 806 -37.32 -46.12 12.18
N ILE A 807 -36.81 -45.17 12.98
CA ILE A 807 -36.02 -45.48 14.18
C ILE A 807 -36.91 -46.13 15.24
N LEU A 808 -38.12 -45.61 15.45
CA LEU A 808 -39.08 -46.15 16.41
C LEU A 808 -39.52 -47.56 16.00
N ASP A 809 -39.88 -47.76 14.73
CA ASP A 809 -40.29 -49.06 14.20
C ASP A 809 -39.19 -50.11 14.36
N ARG A 810 -37.93 -49.75 14.09
CA ARG A 810 -36.80 -50.67 14.31
C ARG A 810 -36.59 -51.02 15.78
N LYS A 811 -36.72 -50.05 16.69
CA LYS A 811 -36.62 -50.31 18.14
C LYS A 811 -37.76 -51.22 18.61
N ILE A 812 -38.96 -51.02 18.08
CA ILE A 812 -40.13 -51.87 18.35
C ILE A 812 -39.84 -53.29 17.84
N GLU A 813 -39.40 -53.44 16.59
CA GLU A 813 -39.01 -54.75 16.04
C GLU A 813 -37.89 -55.43 16.84
N GLU A 814 -36.87 -54.70 17.26
CA GLU A 814 -35.76 -55.22 18.07
C GLU A 814 -36.24 -55.66 19.47
N HIS A 815 -37.16 -54.91 20.08
CA HIS A 815 -37.78 -55.27 21.36
C HIS A 815 -38.62 -56.55 21.25
N PHE A 816 -39.35 -56.74 20.15
CA PHE A 816 -40.14 -57.95 19.90
C PHE A 816 -39.33 -59.14 19.36
N LYS A 817 -38.12 -58.90 18.83
CA LYS A 817 -37.17 -59.95 18.39
C LYS A 817 -36.16 -60.35 19.46
N ALA A 818 -36.07 -59.63 20.58
CA ALA A 818 -35.25 -60.04 21.71
C ALA A 818 -35.83 -61.35 22.30
N PRO A 819 -35.07 -62.45 22.37
CA PRO A 819 -35.58 -63.70 22.92
C PRO A 819 -36.03 -63.44 24.36
N MET A 820 -37.28 -63.78 24.70
CA MET A 820 -37.72 -63.84 26.09
C MET A 820 -36.78 -64.80 26.82
N LYS A 821 -35.80 -64.26 27.56
CA LYS A 821 -35.04 -65.03 28.53
C LYS A 821 -36.05 -65.48 29.58
N ARG A 822 -36.46 -66.75 29.50
CA ARG A 822 -37.14 -67.45 30.58
C ARG A 822 -36.17 -67.72 31.71
#